data_AF-A0A9D8E0B4-F1
#
_entry.id   AF-A0A9D8E0B4-F1
#
_cell.length_a   1.000
_cell.length_b   1.000
_cell.length_c   1.000
_cell.angle_alpha   90.00
_cell.angle_beta   90.00
_cell.angle_gamma   90.00
#
_symmetry.space_group_name_H-M   'P 1'
#
loop_
_entity.id
_entity.type
_entity.pdbx_description
1 polymer ?
#
loop_
_entity_poly.entity_id
_entity_poly.type
_entity_poly.pdbx_seq_one_letter_code
_entity_poly.pdbx_strand_id
1 'polypeptide(L)'
;MRSRRAATAWILILLLVVALVPVAGAEPGGAGPALPAGWSVEQRAAGPVLVYTLREPLPVRDARPEFRDGEILLGYPLQRPGRLELPVDAATLEALESPSAWLSARRLDGPTPLDVLVREPALDELPTGRLLAGKTDPGTPGPYATRNFSYRLNRLNVGFPVGVEVLADVIAPVGAPTPQPLVLFLHGRHSTCYSLDPAPFVTGDWPCPPGTLPIPSHRGYRYVAELLASQGYLTVSISANGINGQDWAAADGGATARSALIRHHLRLWAGWNATGGDPWGGIFKGAVDMKKVILVGHSRGGEGVERAAIDSAPDAGYTIVGLVPIGPTAFGRQVPAGIATAVILPYCDGDVVDLQGQQYIDQSRDLTHDRALRSSVLAIGTNHNFFNTEWTPGLAAAPADDDWLWAGPSDEPTCGPDGPGRLTPQEQQKVGATYIAALARAALRGDVASVGLLDGSQVRAASVGRARVLTHALGGRRSLVYRPRLTDYINTAGMSARPCRGYLPGDWGFQSECYPIGFDRLPHWLPMMGMESAPSPVALDLQWWRTGGTVRLALPETRDLTAATHLDLRLAVDVAFSSVQLGVRLVDRRGAVIDLPAAPRVPSLPGTAGPLGKIWAQTLRFDLTGARARFDLTQIAAVELVSRTGRGHAWLLDVHARRPGAVVTTPIALPRVSVATREVLEGGPGTRTVRLPLHIRGDVVAPATLWVSVFGPDGQQGYRLVLPPGTTRASVPIRVEGNDQFDPMVREYGVVIKALSQATTGQYIGALRLIDDEPAPVLTFEATRGRVAEGRTLVFTASLSFPVAADLWYSIQLDEVRGRPTLFTDDVTPEFMYQWAGWVPDPPQPLWQSVWAGLYIPAGATTATFEIPTVVDGIAEDPEVITVTLWGWDDPLLPVPITVRGVVRDS
;
A
#
# COMPACT_ATOMS: atom_id res chain seq x y z
N MET A 1 -22.95 -72.60 -21.87
CA MET A 1 -22.34 -73.28 -23.05
C MET A 1 -21.33 -72.33 -23.68
N ARG A 2 -20.09 -72.83 -23.85
CA ARG A 2 -18.91 -72.28 -24.58
C ARG A 2 -18.36 -70.91 -24.13
N SER A 3 -17.39 -70.79 -23.22
CA SER A 3 -15.96 -71.22 -23.22
C SER A 3 -15.08 -70.43 -24.21
N ARG A 4 -14.22 -69.50 -23.74
CA ARG A 4 -12.80 -69.68 -23.32
C ARG A 4 -11.84 -70.10 -24.44
N ARG A 5 -10.72 -69.36 -24.56
CA ARG A 5 -9.29 -69.75 -24.76
C ARG A 5 -8.56 -68.57 -25.45
N ALA A 6 -7.31 -68.23 -25.18
CA ALA A 6 -6.17 -69.00 -24.69
C ALA A 6 -5.19 -68.06 -23.93
N ALA A 7 -4.65 -68.49 -22.78
CA ALA A 7 -3.27 -68.98 -22.58
C ALA A 7 -2.41 -67.84 -21.97
N THR A 8 -1.57 -68.04 -20.95
CA THR A 8 -0.80 -69.23 -20.58
C THR A 8 -0.46 -69.18 -19.08
N ALA A 9 -0.32 -70.35 -18.46
CA ALA A 9 0.03 -70.55 -17.05
C ALA A 9 1.43 -71.18 -16.88
N TRP A 10 1.86 -71.26 -15.60
CA TRP A 10 2.86 -72.19 -14.97
C TRP A 10 4.32 -71.66 -14.88
N ILE A 11 5.05 -71.66 -13.74
CA ILE A 11 5.00 -72.50 -12.50
C ILE A 11 5.51 -71.77 -11.21
N LEU A 12 4.93 -72.27 -10.10
CA LEU A 12 5.13 -72.15 -8.64
C LEU A 12 6.54 -72.41 -8.00
N ILE A 13 6.61 -72.05 -6.69
CA ILE A 13 7.35 -72.64 -5.51
C ILE A 13 8.29 -71.60 -4.85
N LEU A 14 8.41 -71.39 -3.53
CA LEU A 14 7.69 -71.65 -2.27
C LEU A 14 8.57 -71.02 -1.14
N LEU A 15 7.98 -70.77 0.05
CA LEU A 15 8.58 -70.64 1.39
C LEU A 15 8.98 -69.27 1.97
N LEU A 16 8.14 -68.88 2.94
CA LEU A 16 8.38 -68.13 4.18
C LEU A 16 9.86 -67.98 4.61
N VAL A 17 10.28 -66.74 4.82
CA VAL A 17 11.25 -66.36 5.86
C VAL A 17 10.69 -65.15 6.63
N VAL A 18 10.94 -65.22 7.94
CA VAL A 18 10.50 -64.43 9.07
C VAL A 18 10.69 -62.91 8.92
N ALA A 19 9.78 -62.17 9.54
CA ALA A 19 9.73 -60.72 9.66
C ALA A 19 11.02 -60.08 10.21
N LEU A 20 11.46 -59.02 9.55
CA LEU A 20 12.26 -57.92 10.10
C LEU A 20 11.74 -56.65 9.44
N VAL A 21 11.09 -55.81 10.22
CA VAL A 21 10.66 -54.46 9.83
C VAL A 21 11.92 -53.63 9.62
N PRO A 22 12.19 -53.09 8.42
CA PRO A 22 13.12 -51.98 8.31
C PRO A 22 12.39 -50.74 8.80
N VAL A 23 12.91 -50.16 9.88
CA VAL A 23 12.65 -48.76 10.22
C VAL A 23 13.07 -47.96 8.99
N ALA A 24 12.08 -47.44 8.25
CA ALA A 24 12.34 -46.50 7.18
C ALA A 24 13.03 -45.29 7.81
N GLY A 25 14.29 -45.07 7.42
CA GLY A 25 14.99 -43.84 7.72
C GLY A 25 14.19 -42.67 7.18
N ALA A 26 14.10 -41.61 7.98
CA ALA A 26 13.60 -40.33 7.53
C ALA A 26 14.36 -39.94 6.25
N GLU A 27 13.64 -39.75 5.16
CA GLU A 27 14.18 -39.07 3.99
C GLU A 27 14.59 -37.64 4.41
N PRO A 28 15.71 -37.11 3.88
CA PRO A 28 16.06 -35.71 4.08
C PRO A 28 14.89 -34.85 3.58
N GLY A 29 14.48 -33.87 4.39
CA GLY A 29 13.40 -32.94 4.05
C GLY A 29 13.58 -32.40 2.63
N GLY A 30 12.50 -32.45 1.85
CA GLY A 30 12.49 -32.04 0.46
C GLY A 30 13.08 -30.64 0.30
N ALA A 31 13.99 -30.50 -0.67
CA ALA A 31 14.43 -29.20 -1.14
C ALA A 31 13.18 -28.39 -1.52
N GLY A 32 13.01 -27.22 -0.93
CA GLY A 32 11.96 -26.27 -1.31
C GLY A 32 12.01 -25.95 -2.81
N PRO A 33 10.95 -25.33 -3.36
CA PRO A 33 10.89 -25.02 -4.78
C PRO A 33 12.15 -24.26 -5.25
N ALA A 34 12.66 -24.61 -6.43
CA ALA A 34 13.84 -23.96 -7.00
C ALA A 34 13.52 -22.48 -7.28
N LEU A 35 14.03 -21.59 -6.44
CA LEU A 35 13.75 -20.16 -6.52
C LEU A 35 14.45 -19.49 -7.72
N PRO A 36 13.85 -18.45 -8.33
CA PRO A 36 14.49 -17.71 -9.42
C PRO A 36 15.77 -16.98 -8.98
N ALA A 37 16.63 -16.63 -9.94
CA ALA A 37 17.89 -15.93 -9.64
C ALA A 37 17.67 -14.58 -8.90
N GLY A 38 18.34 -14.42 -7.76
CA GLY A 38 18.20 -13.26 -6.87
C GLY A 38 17.19 -13.45 -5.74
N TRP A 39 16.42 -14.55 -5.76
CA TRP A 39 15.57 -14.97 -4.65
C TRP A 39 16.30 -15.98 -3.77
N SER A 40 16.04 -15.88 -2.47
CA SER A 40 16.50 -16.83 -1.46
C SER A 40 15.48 -16.93 -0.34
N VAL A 41 15.60 -17.97 0.47
CA VAL A 41 14.83 -18.09 1.71
C VAL A 41 15.82 -18.09 2.85
N GLU A 42 15.64 -17.15 3.75
CA GLU A 42 16.35 -17.12 5.02
C GLU A 42 15.44 -17.75 6.07
N GLN A 43 15.87 -18.87 6.66
CA GLN A 43 15.17 -19.42 7.82
C GLN A 43 15.49 -18.54 9.02
N ARG A 44 14.45 -17.95 9.63
CA ARG A 44 14.53 -17.18 10.87
C ARG A 44 13.65 -17.87 11.91
N ALA A 45 13.89 -17.67 13.21
CA ALA A 45 13.06 -18.33 14.23
C ALA A 45 11.58 -17.91 14.17
N ALA A 46 11.26 -16.74 13.62
CA ALA A 46 9.87 -16.31 13.40
C ALA A 46 9.18 -17.01 12.21
N GLY A 47 9.89 -17.88 11.49
CA GLY A 47 9.45 -18.53 10.26
C GLY A 47 10.34 -18.17 9.06
N PRO A 48 10.10 -18.83 7.91
CA PRO A 48 10.85 -18.53 6.70
C PRO A 48 10.62 -17.08 6.24
N VAL A 49 11.69 -16.44 5.81
CA VAL A 49 11.65 -15.12 5.18
C VAL A 49 12.04 -15.27 3.73
N LEU A 50 11.12 -14.90 2.85
CA LEU A 50 11.39 -14.80 1.42
C LEU A 50 12.19 -13.51 1.18
N VAL A 51 13.35 -13.63 0.51
CA VAL A 51 14.29 -12.52 0.31
C VAL A 51 14.58 -12.34 -1.17
N TYR A 52 14.51 -11.11 -1.65
CA TYR A 52 14.96 -10.72 -2.99
C TYR A 52 16.13 -9.73 -2.89
N THR A 53 17.28 -10.09 -3.45
CA THR A 53 18.47 -9.23 -3.55
C THR A 53 18.35 -8.29 -4.74
N LEU A 54 18.40 -7.00 -4.46
CA LEU A 54 18.25 -5.96 -5.48
C LEU A 54 19.48 -5.91 -6.38
N ARG A 55 19.26 -5.91 -7.69
CA ARG A 55 20.35 -5.71 -8.69
C ARG A 55 20.78 -4.24 -8.79
N GLU A 56 19.85 -3.34 -8.52
CA GLU A 56 20.02 -1.90 -8.56
C GLU A 56 19.26 -1.26 -7.39
N PRO A 57 19.69 -0.09 -6.87
CA PRO A 57 18.94 0.63 -5.86
C PRO A 57 17.51 0.93 -6.32
N LEU A 58 16.54 0.79 -5.42
CA LEU A 58 15.16 1.13 -5.74
C LEU A 58 15.02 2.62 -6.05
N PRO A 59 14.32 3.00 -7.13
CA PRO A 59 14.04 4.40 -7.41
C PRO A 59 13.13 5.00 -6.33
N VAL A 60 13.24 6.31 -6.12
CA VAL A 60 12.37 7.04 -5.18
C VAL A 60 10.99 7.22 -5.79
N ARG A 61 10.08 6.30 -5.48
CA ARG A 61 8.67 6.27 -5.92
C ARG A 61 7.70 6.17 -4.74
N ASP A 62 6.45 6.52 -4.94
CA ASP A 62 5.46 6.48 -3.87
C ASP A 62 4.99 5.06 -3.50
N ALA A 63 4.85 4.17 -4.49
CA ALA A 63 4.45 2.78 -4.27
C ALA A 63 5.36 2.04 -3.28
N ARG A 64 4.77 1.05 -2.58
CA ARG A 64 5.53 0.09 -1.80
C ARG A 64 6.00 -1.03 -2.71
N PRO A 65 7.19 -1.61 -2.49
CA PRO A 65 7.54 -2.86 -3.13
C PRO A 65 6.52 -3.95 -2.76
N GLU A 66 6.25 -4.85 -3.69
CA GLU A 66 5.31 -5.96 -3.56
C GLU A 66 6.00 -7.26 -3.93
N PHE A 67 5.75 -8.33 -3.17
CA PHE A 67 6.04 -9.68 -3.61
C PHE A 67 4.75 -10.35 -4.10
N ARG A 68 4.84 -11.03 -5.22
CA ARG A 68 3.73 -11.73 -5.86
C ARG A 68 4.14 -13.14 -6.25
N ASP A 69 3.18 -14.05 -6.28
CA ASP A 69 3.32 -15.35 -6.91
C ASP A 69 2.32 -15.46 -8.08
N GLY A 70 2.82 -15.38 -9.32
CA GLY A 70 1.98 -15.07 -10.46
C GLY A 70 1.20 -13.76 -10.26
N GLU A 71 -0.14 -13.85 -10.29
CA GLU A 71 -1.05 -12.71 -10.04
C GLU A 71 -1.44 -12.53 -8.56
N ILE A 72 -0.98 -13.42 -7.68
CA ILE A 72 -1.34 -13.42 -6.26
C ILE A 72 -0.42 -12.47 -5.51
N LEU A 73 -0.98 -11.49 -4.80
CA LEU A 73 -0.20 -10.62 -3.92
C LEU A 73 0.12 -11.37 -2.62
N LEU A 74 1.41 -11.71 -2.43
CA LEU A 74 1.93 -12.33 -1.19
C LEU A 74 2.01 -11.30 -0.06
N GLY A 75 2.44 -10.08 -0.37
CA GLY A 75 2.56 -9.01 0.63
C GLY A 75 3.52 -7.90 0.19
N TYR A 76 3.79 -6.98 1.13
CA TYR A 76 4.70 -5.86 0.91
C TYR A 76 5.98 -6.09 1.73
N PRO A 77 7.11 -6.47 1.12
CA PRO A 77 8.35 -6.71 1.84
C PRO A 77 8.88 -5.45 2.54
N LEU A 78 9.58 -5.67 3.64
CA LEU A 78 10.39 -4.65 4.29
C LEU A 78 11.60 -4.33 3.42
N GLN A 79 11.85 -3.04 3.23
CA GLN A 79 13.05 -2.58 2.55
C GLN A 79 14.24 -2.59 3.51
N ARG A 80 15.35 -3.20 3.07
CA ARG A 80 16.66 -3.20 3.72
C ARG A 80 17.72 -2.71 2.72
N PRO A 81 18.92 -2.29 3.19
CA PRO A 81 20.01 -1.97 2.28
C PRO A 81 20.29 -3.15 1.32
N GLY A 82 20.08 -2.94 0.03
CA GLY A 82 20.36 -3.93 -1.03
C GLY A 82 19.38 -5.10 -1.17
N ARG A 83 18.33 -5.22 -0.34
CA ARG A 83 17.38 -6.35 -0.41
C ARG A 83 15.97 -6.00 0.08
N LEU A 84 15.03 -6.86 -0.30
CA LEU A 84 13.63 -6.87 0.14
C LEU A 84 13.34 -8.15 0.90
N GLU A 85 12.64 -8.06 2.03
CA GLU A 85 12.38 -9.18 2.93
C GLU A 85 10.89 -9.29 3.28
N LEU A 86 10.26 -10.44 3.01
CA LEU A 86 8.88 -10.71 3.39
C LEU A 86 8.81 -12.00 4.24
N PRO A 87 8.44 -11.90 5.52
CA PRO A 87 8.10 -13.08 6.31
C PRO A 87 6.90 -13.81 5.68
N VAL A 88 7.02 -15.12 5.52
CA VAL A 88 5.98 -16.01 4.99
C VAL A 88 5.84 -17.23 5.90
N ASP A 89 4.70 -17.92 5.89
CA ASP A 89 4.58 -19.20 6.60
C ASP A 89 5.18 -20.35 5.76
N ALA A 90 5.47 -21.47 6.42
CA ALA A 90 6.10 -22.63 5.78
C ALA A 90 5.25 -23.18 4.63
N ALA A 91 3.93 -23.15 4.80
CA ALA A 91 2.99 -23.63 3.82
C ALA A 91 3.06 -22.73 2.56
N THR A 92 3.17 -21.40 2.73
CA THR A 92 3.31 -20.41 1.65
C THR A 92 4.57 -20.66 0.87
N LEU A 93 5.66 -20.92 1.58
CA LEU A 93 6.92 -21.25 0.95
C LEU A 93 6.84 -22.54 0.13
N GLU A 94 6.21 -23.60 0.65
CA GLU A 94 6.06 -24.88 -0.05
C GLU A 94 5.22 -24.77 -1.33
N ALA A 95 4.29 -23.83 -1.38
CA ALA A 95 3.38 -23.64 -2.50
C ALA A 95 3.83 -22.60 -3.54
N LEU A 96 4.98 -21.94 -3.35
CA LEU A 96 5.48 -20.96 -4.31
C LEU A 96 5.75 -21.62 -5.68
N GLU A 97 5.16 -21.06 -6.73
CA GLU A 97 5.38 -21.53 -8.10
C GLU A 97 6.29 -20.59 -8.91
N SER A 98 6.08 -19.30 -8.81
CA SER A 98 6.70 -18.24 -9.62
C SER A 98 6.77 -16.90 -8.85
N PRO A 99 7.56 -16.83 -7.76
CA PRO A 99 7.71 -15.60 -6.99
C PRO A 99 8.33 -14.48 -7.83
N SER A 100 7.88 -13.26 -7.58
CA SER A 100 8.28 -12.06 -8.33
C SER A 100 8.18 -10.80 -7.49
N ALA A 101 9.04 -9.81 -7.79
CA ALA A 101 9.21 -8.60 -6.99
C ALA A 101 8.81 -7.41 -7.86
N TRP A 102 7.99 -6.53 -7.31
CA TRP A 102 7.37 -5.45 -8.07
C TRP A 102 7.50 -4.12 -7.35
N LEU A 103 7.55 -3.04 -8.13
CA LEU A 103 7.39 -1.67 -7.65
C LEU A 103 6.44 -0.94 -8.61
N SER A 104 5.27 -0.55 -8.09
CA SER A 104 4.14 -0.09 -8.90
C SER A 104 3.72 -1.21 -9.89
N ALA A 105 3.68 -0.94 -11.20
CA ALA A 105 3.37 -1.93 -12.22
C ALA A 105 4.61 -2.61 -12.83
N ARG A 106 5.82 -2.30 -12.35
CA ARG A 106 7.06 -2.82 -12.93
C ARG A 106 7.62 -3.98 -12.12
N ARG A 107 7.94 -5.07 -12.82
CA ARG A 107 8.69 -6.20 -12.29
C ARG A 107 10.16 -5.82 -12.14
N LEU A 108 10.73 -6.06 -10.97
CA LEU A 108 12.11 -5.74 -10.59
C LEU A 108 13.09 -6.88 -10.90
N ASP A 109 12.62 -8.12 -10.80
CA ASP A 109 13.42 -9.34 -10.93
C ASP A 109 13.43 -9.95 -12.34
N GLY A 110 12.82 -9.25 -13.31
CA GLY A 110 12.73 -9.72 -14.69
C GLY A 110 11.94 -8.77 -15.60
N PRO A 111 11.66 -9.18 -16.84
CA PRO A 111 10.82 -8.40 -17.75
C PRO A 111 9.41 -8.25 -17.16
N THR A 112 8.83 -7.07 -17.32
CA THR A 112 7.44 -6.81 -16.90
C THR A 112 6.48 -7.43 -17.92
N PRO A 113 5.63 -8.39 -17.51
CA PRO A 113 4.57 -8.92 -18.37
C PRO A 113 3.62 -7.81 -18.84
N LEU A 114 3.20 -7.88 -20.10
CA LEU A 114 2.18 -6.98 -20.66
C LEU A 114 0.88 -7.76 -20.85
N ASP A 115 -0.16 -7.40 -20.09
CA ASP A 115 -1.51 -7.92 -20.27
C ASP A 115 -2.23 -7.13 -21.36
N VAL A 116 -2.23 -7.64 -22.60
CA VAL A 116 -2.81 -6.94 -23.76
C VAL A 116 -4.34 -7.03 -23.74
N LEU A 117 -4.98 -5.88 -23.77
CA LEU A 117 -6.44 -5.76 -23.85
C LEU A 117 -6.93 -5.90 -25.29
N VAL A 118 -7.92 -6.76 -25.49
CA VAL A 118 -8.57 -6.90 -26.79
C VAL A 118 -9.53 -5.72 -26.98
N ARG A 119 -9.14 -4.81 -27.89
CA ARG A 119 -9.82 -3.60 -28.40
C ARG A 119 -9.69 -2.31 -27.59
N GLU A 120 -9.53 -1.22 -28.35
CA GLU A 120 -9.56 0.15 -27.89
C GLU A 120 -10.97 0.56 -27.39
N PRO A 121 -11.10 0.99 -26.13
CA PRO A 121 -12.31 1.63 -25.64
C PRO A 121 -12.47 3.02 -26.27
N ALA A 122 -13.68 3.37 -26.68
CA ALA A 122 -13.94 4.63 -27.35
C ALA A 122 -13.90 5.80 -26.34
N LEU A 123 -12.77 6.52 -26.29
CA LEU A 123 -12.67 7.84 -25.65
C LEU A 123 -13.83 8.75 -26.10
N ASP A 124 -14.26 8.64 -27.36
CA ASP A 124 -15.30 9.46 -27.99
C ASP A 124 -16.73 9.25 -27.47
N GLU A 125 -17.00 8.21 -26.67
CA GLU A 125 -18.34 7.96 -26.11
C GLU A 125 -18.59 8.65 -24.76
N LEU A 126 -17.60 9.34 -24.17
CA LEU A 126 -17.79 10.03 -22.88
C LEU A 126 -18.69 11.26 -23.05
N PRO A 127 -19.79 11.40 -22.27
CA PRO A 127 -20.78 12.45 -22.51
C PRO A 127 -20.18 13.85 -22.35
N THR A 128 -20.52 14.76 -23.27
CA THR A 128 -20.20 16.18 -23.13
C THR A 128 -21.21 16.84 -22.21
N GLY A 129 -20.84 16.97 -20.94
CA GLY A 129 -21.65 17.63 -19.93
C GLY A 129 -21.91 19.11 -20.21
N ARG A 130 -22.87 19.69 -19.49
CA ARG A 130 -23.14 21.15 -19.49
C ARG A 130 -21.86 21.91 -19.15
N LEU A 131 -21.50 22.87 -20.00
CA LEU A 131 -20.30 23.69 -19.82
C LEU A 131 -20.53 24.79 -18.77
N LEU A 132 -19.64 24.87 -17.78
CA LEU A 132 -19.48 26.00 -16.88
C LEU A 132 -18.40 26.93 -17.43
N ALA A 133 -18.63 28.24 -17.36
CA ALA A 133 -17.70 29.24 -17.89
C ALA A 133 -17.77 30.53 -17.05
N GLY A 134 -16.73 31.37 -17.15
CA GLY A 134 -16.67 32.63 -16.42
C GLY A 134 -16.74 32.40 -14.90
N LYS A 135 -17.66 33.08 -14.21
CA LYS A 135 -17.75 33.03 -12.74
C LYS A 135 -18.17 31.66 -12.18
N THR A 136 -18.95 30.88 -12.92
CA THR A 136 -19.38 29.54 -12.48
C THR A 136 -18.31 28.48 -12.69
N ASP A 137 -17.27 28.79 -13.45
CA ASP A 137 -16.10 27.95 -13.64
C ASP A 137 -15.08 28.19 -12.50
N PRO A 138 -14.75 27.15 -11.71
CA PRO A 138 -13.76 27.26 -10.63
C PRO A 138 -12.33 27.53 -11.10
N GLY A 139 -11.98 27.18 -12.33
CA GLY A 139 -10.65 27.42 -12.91
C GLY A 139 -10.44 28.84 -13.45
N THR A 140 -11.46 29.69 -13.43
CA THR A 140 -11.33 31.09 -13.86
C THR A 140 -10.62 31.93 -12.78
N PRO A 141 -9.59 32.71 -13.12
CA PRO A 141 -8.97 33.67 -12.20
C PRO A 141 -9.98 34.64 -11.59
N GLY A 142 -9.75 35.00 -10.32
CA GLY A 142 -10.54 36.02 -9.65
C GLY A 142 -10.00 37.44 -9.90
N PRO A 143 -10.61 38.47 -9.29
CA PRO A 143 -10.30 39.86 -9.59
C PRO A 143 -9.07 40.41 -8.85
N TYR A 144 -8.47 39.65 -7.92
CA TYR A 144 -7.39 40.15 -7.07
C TYR A 144 -6.03 39.90 -7.71
N ALA A 145 -5.14 40.89 -7.65
CA ALA A 145 -3.72 40.67 -7.87
C ALA A 145 -3.13 39.80 -6.75
N THR A 146 -1.99 39.17 -6.99
CA THR A 146 -1.33 38.29 -6.03
C THR A 146 0.03 38.86 -5.59
N ARG A 147 0.47 38.47 -4.39
CA ARG A 147 1.80 38.81 -3.86
C ARG A 147 2.42 37.57 -3.23
N ASN A 148 3.70 37.35 -3.57
CA ASN A 148 4.45 36.18 -3.12
C ASN A 148 5.30 36.51 -1.90
N PHE A 149 5.42 35.55 -1.00
CA PHE A 149 6.26 35.54 0.18
C PHE A 149 6.87 34.15 0.37
N SER A 150 7.88 34.04 1.23
CA SER A 150 8.40 32.75 1.67
C SER A 150 9.00 32.86 3.07
N TYR A 151 9.05 31.74 3.79
CA TYR A 151 9.74 31.66 5.07
C TYR A 151 10.51 30.36 5.21
N ARG A 152 11.61 30.44 5.95
CA ARG A 152 12.39 29.30 6.44
C ARG A 152 12.64 29.51 7.92
N LEU A 153 12.26 28.54 8.73
CA LEU A 153 12.45 28.55 10.18
C LEU A 153 13.36 27.40 10.62
N ASN A 154 13.58 27.30 11.93
CA ASN A 154 14.32 26.20 12.53
C ASN A 154 13.71 24.85 12.16
N ARG A 155 14.58 23.84 12.02
CA ARG A 155 14.15 22.46 11.72
C ARG A 155 13.23 21.91 12.81
N LEU A 156 12.31 21.05 12.39
CA LEU A 156 11.34 20.39 13.27
C LEU A 156 11.72 18.91 13.43
N ASN A 157 11.70 18.41 14.66
CA ASN A 157 11.73 16.96 14.89
C ASN A 157 10.31 16.40 14.75
N VAL A 158 10.12 15.47 13.83
CA VAL A 158 8.84 14.78 13.55
C VAL A 158 8.90 13.27 13.81
N GLY A 159 9.89 12.82 14.60
CA GLY A 159 10.09 11.41 14.94
C GLY A 159 11.13 10.68 14.09
N PHE A 160 11.90 11.41 13.28
CA PHE A 160 13.02 10.86 12.50
C PHE A 160 14.38 11.24 13.10
N PRO A 161 15.46 10.50 12.79
CA PRO A 161 16.81 10.79 13.28
C PRO A 161 17.29 12.21 12.94
N VAL A 162 16.95 12.70 11.75
CA VAL A 162 17.31 14.05 11.30
C VAL A 162 16.06 14.93 11.24
N GLY A 163 16.14 16.12 11.85
CA GLY A 163 15.08 17.12 11.77
C GLY A 163 14.77 17.56 10.34
N VAL A 164 13.50 17.85 10.07
CA VAL A 164 12.98 18.23 8.75
C VAL A 164 12.86 19.75 8.61
N GLU A 165 12.84 20.23 7.39
CA GLU A 165 12.70 21.65 7.10
C GLU A 165 11.32 22.22 7.51
N VAL A 166 11.31 23.46 8.00
CA VAL A 166 10.10 24.27 8.14
C VAL A 166 10.21 25.39 7.13
N LEU A 167 9.74 25.11 5.91
CA LEU A 167 9.91 25.93 4.72
C LEU A 167 8.60 26.00 3.95
N ALA A 168 8.20 27.20 3.54
CA ALA A 168 7.02 27.37 2.70
C ALA A 168 7.13 28.52 1.69
N ASP A 169 6.45 28.35 0.56
CA ASP A 169 6.09 29.40 -0.39
C ASP A 169 4.66 29.86 -0.09
N VAL A 170 4.40 31.17 -0.10
CA VAL A 170 3.14 31.76 0.32
C VAL A 170 2.66 32.75 -0.73
N ILE A 171 1.42 32.61 -1.18
CA ILE A 171 0.82 33.54 -2.13
C ILE A 171 -0.48 34.08 -1.56
N ALA A 172 -0.54 35.39 -1.41
CA ALA A 172 -1.66 36.10 -0.82
C ALA A 172 -2.33 37.03 -1.85
N PRO A 173 -3.67 37.20 -1.80
CA PRO A 173 -4.36 38.24 -2.56
C PRO A 173 -4.00 39.65 -2.06
N VAL A 174 -3.94 40.58 -3.00
CA VAL A 174 -3.83 42.01 -2.73
C VAL A 174 -5.22 42.64 -2.76
N GLY A 175 -5.60 43.29 -1.65
CA GLY A 175 -6.88 44.02 -1.56
C GLY A 175 -8.14 43.16 -1.41
N ALA A 176 -8.00 41.84 -1.22
CA ALA A 176 -9.15 40.98 -0.92
C ALA A 176 -9.66 41.19 0.52
N PRO A 177 -10.97 41.02 0.77
CA PRO A 177 -11.54 41.08 2.11
C PRO A 177 -10.86 40.12 3.09
N THR A 178 -10.50 40.62 4.27
CA THR A 178 -10.01 39.83 5.40
C THR A 178 -11.13 39.56 6.40
N PRO A 179 -11.08 38.44 7.15
CA PRO A 179 -10.05 37.40 7.12
C PRO A 179 -10.20 36.44 5.93
N GLN A 180 -9.08 36.01 5.35
CA GLN A 180 -9.02 35.15 4.15
C GLN A 180 -8.93 33.67 4.54
N PRO A 181 -9.72 32.77 3.92
CA PRO A 181 -9.55 31.33 4.12
C PRO A 181 -8.16 30.87 3.68
N LEU A 182 -7.60 29.87 4.36
CA LEU A 182 -6.25 29.37 4.11
C LEU A 182 -6.30 28.03 3.36
N VAL A 183 -5.50 27.91 2.30
CA VAL A 183 -5.28 26.66 1.57
C VAL A 183 -3.83 26.25 1.73
N LEU A 184 -3.58 25.12 2.41
CA LEU A 184 -2.23 24.59 2.63
C LEU A 184 -1.95 23.41 1.72
N PHE A 185 -0.84 23.45 1.00
CA PHE A 185 -0.36 22.39 0.11
C PHE A 185 0.81 21.63 0.75
N LEU A 186 0.79 20.31 0.62
CA LEU A 186 1.91 19.42 0.96
C LEU A 186 2.24 18.54 -0.25
N HIS A 187 3.48 18.59 -0.72
CA HIS A 187 3.92 17.70 -1.81
C HIS A 187 4.12 16.25 -1.34
N GLY A 188 4.15 15.33 -2.31
CA GLY A 188 4.34 13.89 -2.11
C GLY A 188 5.79 13.43 -2.01
N ARG A 189 6.01 12.12 -2.12
CA ARG A 189 7.35 11.57 -2.16
C ARG A 189 7.94 11.79 -3.54
N HIS A 190 9.19 12.22 -3.53
CA HIS A 190 10.00 12.41 -4.71
C HIS A 190 11.45 12.47 -4.22
N SER A 191 12.42 12.41 -5.14
CA SER A 191 13.82 12.68 -4.81
C SER A 191 13.94 13.99 -4.03
N THR A 192 14.92 14.05 -3.13
CA THR A 192 15.07 15.15 -2.16
C THR A 192 16.08 16.18 -2.64
N CYS A 193 17.14 15.72 -3.31
CA CYS A 193 18.30 16.50 -3.67
C CYS A 193 18.68 16.26 -5.12
N TYR A 194 19.32 17.25 -5.75
CA TYR A 194 19.78 17.17 -7.13
C TYR A 194 21.11 17.90 -7.33
N SER A 195 21.84 17.51 -8.36
CA SER A 195 22.96 18.27 -8.93
C SER A 195 22.80 18.40 -10.44
N LEU A 196 23.40 19.43 -11.02
CA LEU A 196 23.53 19.61 -12.47
C LEU A 196 24.97 19.40 -12.97
N ASP A 197 25.93 19.16 -12.06
CA ASP A 197 27.38 19.10 -12.32
C ASP A 197 27.99 17.91 -11.53
N PRO A 198 28.86 17.05 -12.13
CA PRO A 198 29.34 17.05 -13.53
C PRO A 198 28.37 16.44 -14.54
N ALA A 199 27.43 15.61 -14.09
CA ALA A 199 26.29 15.16 -14.86
C ALA A 199 25.02 15.36 -14.02
N PRO A 200 23.87 15.72 -14.61
CA PRO A 200 22.64 15.88 -13.83
C PRO A 200 22.20 14.57 -13.17
N PHE A 201 21.95 14.62 -11.86
CA PHE A 201 21.41 13.47 -11.10
C PHE A 201 20.52 13.94 -9.96
N VAL A 202 19.74 13.00 -9.42
CA VAL A 202 18.90 13.18 -8.24
C VAL A 202 19.21 12.10 -7.20
N THR A 203 19.01 12.42 -5.91
CA THR A 203 19.16 11.45 -4.82
C THR A 203 18.03 11.60 -3.80
N GLY A 204 17.83 10.56 -2.99
CA GLY A 204 16.92 10.57 -1.85
C GLY A 204 17.57 10.99 -0.53
N ASP A 205 18.80 11.52 -0.55
CA ASP A 205 19.56 11.81 0.67
C ASP A 205 18.92 12.95 1.48
N TRP A 206 19.04 12.87 2.80
CA TRP A 206 18.70 13.99 3.67
C TRP A 206 19.61 14.06 4.91
N PRO A 207 20.18 15.23 5.23
CA PRO A 207 20.17 16.49 4.48
C PRO A 207 20.91 16.37 3.14
N CYS A 208 20.68 17.31 2.21
CA CYS A 208 21.37 17.30 0.93
C CYS A 208 22.90 17.35 1.10
N PRO A 209 23.63 16.38 0.51
CA PRO A 209 25.09 16.35 0.55
C PRO A 209 25.72 17.61 -0.07
N PRO A 210 26.95 17.99 0.31
CA PRO A 210 27.70 19.05 -0.37
C PRO A 210 27.72 18.85 -1.89
N GLY A 211 27.55 19.94 -2.64
CA GLY A 211 27.47 19.89 -4.11
C GLY A 211 26.08 19.57 -4.66
N THR A 212 25.09 19.28 -3.80
CA THR A 212 23.68 19.09 -4.19
C THR A 212 22.78 20.18 -3.61
N LEU A 213 21.63 20.40 -4.24
CA LEU A 213 20.60 21.35 -3.84
C LEU A 213 19.30 20.60 -3.52
N PRO A 214 18.46 21.10 -2.60
CA PRO A 214 17.14 20.52 -2.37
C PRO A 214 16.22 20.76 -3.57
N ILE A 215 15.52 19.74 -4.02
CA ILE A 215 14.49 19.87 -5.07
C ILE A 215 13.37 20.76 -4.53
N PRO A 216 12.99 21.87 -5.19
CA PRO A 216 12.04 22.83 -4.65
C PRO A 216 10.58 22.39 -4.81
N SER A 217 10.26 21.12 -4.53
CA SER A 217 8.94 20.47 -4.74
C SER A 217 7.74 21.29 -4.25
N HIS A 218 7.88 22.03 -3.15
CA HIS A 218 6.81 22.90 -2.62
C HIS A 218 6.44 24.07 -3.55
N ARG A 219 7.32 24.49 -4.47
CA ARG A 219 7.04 25.55 -5.46
C ARG A 219 6.24 25.05 -6.67
N GLY A 220 6.14 23.73 -6.83
CA GLY A 220 5.43 23.06 -7.92
C GLY A 220 3.97 23.43 -8.10
N TYR A 221 3.35 24.00 -7.07
CA TYR A 221 1.92 24.34 -7.05
C TYR A 221 1.65 25.84 -7.23
N ARG A 222 2.66 26.65 -7.59
CA ARG A 222 2.47 28.11 -7.75
C ARG A 222 1.34 28.48 -8.69
N TYR A 223 1.16 27.75 -9.79
CA TYR A 223 0.08 28.01 -10.76
C TYR A 223 -1.32 27.94 -10.12
N VAL A 224 -1.57 26.95 -9.24
CA VAL A 224 -2.86 26.81 -8.54
C VAL A 224 -2.93 27.71 -7.33
N ALA A 225 -1.80 27.95 -6.64
CA ALA A 225 -1.71 28.90 -5.54
C ALA A 225 -2.06 30.32 -6.00
N GLU A 226 -1.57 30.74 -7.17
CA GLU A 226 -1.90 32.02 -7.80
C GLU A 226 -3.36 32.09 -8.25
N LEU A 227 -3.90 31.01 -8.83
CA LEU A 227 -5.33 30.93 -9.15
C LEU A 227 -6.18 31.16 -7.90
N LEU A 228 -5.93 30.43 -6.83
CA LEU A 228 -6.69 30.52 -5.59
C LEU A 228 -6.49 31.89 -4.92
N ALA A 229 -5.26 32.41 -4.90
CA ALA A 229 -5.00 33.75 -4.38
C ALA A 229 -5.76 34.82 -5.16
N SER A 230 -5.79 34.76 -6.50
CA SER A 230 -6.60 35.69 -7.30
C SER A 230 -8.11 35.63 -6.98
N GLN A 231 -8.59 34.51 -6.42
CA GLN A 231 -9.96 34.28 -5.97
C GLN A 231 -10.23 34.68 -4.50
N GLY A 232 -9.20 35.14 -3.78
CA GLY A 232 -9.30 35.66 -2.41
C GLY A 232 -8.91 34.66 -1.32
N TYR A 233 -8.15 33.61 -1.65
CA TYR A 233 -7.63 32.65 -0.68
C TYR A 233 -6.16 32.94 -0.33
N LEU A 234 -5.78 32.83 0.94
CA LEU A 234 -4.36 32.78 1.30
C LEU A 234 -3.83 31.36 1.04
N THR A 235 -2.72 31.23 0.32
CA THR A 235 -2.16 29.91 0.00
C THR A 235 -0.76 29.73 0.60
N VAL A 236 -0.48 28.53 1.07
CA VAL A 236 0.77 28.16 1.75
C VAL A 236 1.20 26.78 1.25
N SER A 237 2.34 26.68 0.59
CA SER A 237 2.86 25.39 0.11
C SER A 237 4.14 25.02 0.84
N ILE A 238 4.11 23.90 1.57
CA ILE A 238 5.18 23.51 2.51
C ILE A 238 6.06 22.40 1.93
N SER A 239 7.34 22.40 2.32
CA SER A 239 8.35 21.40 1.91
C SER A 239 8.41 20.22 2.86
N ALA A 240 8.60 19.02 2.32
CA ALA A 240 8.66 17.74 3.03
C ALA A 240 9.78 16.82 2.52
N ASN A 241 10.82 17.36 1.88
CA ASN A 241 11.97 16.60 1.41
C ASN A 241 12.67 15.89 2.58
N GLY A 242 12.75 16.52 3.75
CA GLY A 242 13.31 15.88 4.93
C GLY A 242 12.55 14.66 5.42
N ILE A 243 11.25 14.58 5.12
CA ILE A 243 10.48 13.36 5.35
C ILE A 243 10.78 12.34 4.25
N ASN A 244 10.79 12.74 2.97
CA ASN A 244 11.07 11.84 1.85
C ASN A 244 12.37 11.05 2.01
N GLY A 245 13.45 11.70 2.48
CA GLY A 245 14.74 11.04 2.67
C GLY A 245 14.81 10.05 3.82
N GLN A 246 13.75 9.93 4.63
CA GLN A 246 13.72 9.12 5.85
C GLN A 246 12.47 8.23 5.96
N ASP A 247 11.47 8.39 5.09
CA ASP A 247 10.15 7.75 5.24
C ASP A 247 10.12 6.25 4.94
N TRP A 248 11.17 5.73 4.30
CA TRP A 248 11.38 4.29 4.09
C TRP A 248 11.53 3.53 5.42
N ALA A 249 11.94 4.21 6.49
CA ALA A 249 12.07 3.63 7.83
C ALA A 249 10.74 3.58 8.62
N ALA A 250 9.67 4.20 8.11
CA ALA A 250 8.39 4.30 8.80
C ALA A 250 7.36 3.31 8.22
N ALA A 251 6.75 2.50 9.08
CA ALA A 251 5.74 1.51 8.67
C ALA A 251 4.49 2.14 8.02
N ASP A 252 4.19 3.40 8.33
CA ASP A 252 3.08 4.18 7.74
C ASP A 252 3.51 5.02 6.52
N GLY A 253 4.72 4.84 5.99
CA GLY A 253 5.25 5.62 4.86
C GLY A 253 5.46 7.11 5.18
N GLY A 254 5.57 7.49 6.45
CA GLY A 254 5.78 8.86 6.89
C GLY A 254 4.51 9.70 7.01
N ALA A 255 3.32 9.09 6.97
CA ALA A 255 2.05 9.79 7.13
C ALA A 255 1.94 10.53 8.48
N THR A 256 2.39 9.90 9.57
CA THR A 256 2.42 10.53 10.91
C THR A 256 3.34 11.75 10.95
N ALA A 257 4.53 11.66 10.34
CA ALA A 257 5.48 12.76 10.27
C ALA A 257 4.93 13.94 9.44
N ARG A 258 4.27 13.64 8.31
CA ARG A 258 3.59 14.64 7.46
C ARG A 258 2.47 15.35 8.20
N SER A 259 1.66 14.60 8.95
CA SER A 259 0.64 15.18 9.83
C SER A 259 1.24 16.10 10.89
N ALA A 260 2.34 15.69 11.53
CA ALA A 260 3.04 16.54 12.50
C ALA A 260 3.54 17.85 11.88
N LEU A 261 4.12 17.78 10.67
CA LEU A 261 4.59 18.94 9.92
C LEU A 261 3.45 19.88 9.53
N ILE A 262 2.37 19.37 8.91
CA ILE A 262 1.19 20.17 8.55
C ILE A 262 0.64 20.90 9.78
N ARG A 263 0.39 20.15 10.87
CA ARG A 263 -0.18 20.73 12.09
C ARG A 263 0.77 21.75 12.74
N HIS A 264 2.10 21.59 12.59
CA HIS A 264 3.07 22.60 13.02
C HIS A 264 2.90 23.90 12.23
N HIS A 265 2.86 23.83 10.90
CA HIS A 265 2.62 25.00 10.06
C HIS A 265 1.27 25.68 10.33
N LEU A 266 0.19 24.90 10.54
CA LEU A 266 -1.12 25.47 10.89
C LEU A 266 -1.09 26.19 12.25
N ARG A 267 -0.35 25.67 13.24
CA ARG A 267 -0.14 26.37 14.53
C ARG A 267 0.67 27.65 14.38
N LEU A 268 1.69 27.67 13.52
CA LEU A 268 2.42 28.91 13.20
C LEU A 268 1.47 29.96 12.63
N TRP A 269 0.65 29.59 11.63
CA TRP A 269 -0.33 30.49 11.04
C TRP A 269 -1.41 30.95 12.02
N ALA A 270 -1.90 30.06 12.89
CA ALA A 270 -2.82 30.42 13.96
C ALA A 270 -2.19 31.45 14.92
N GLY A 271 -0.92 31.24 15.31
CA GLY A 271 -0.17 32.16 16.16
C GLY A 271 0.09 33.51 15.50
N TRP A 272 0.54 33.52 14.23
CA TRP A 272 0.77 34.73 13.45
C TRP A 272 -0.51 35.53 13.24
N ASN A 273 -1.62 34.85 12.93
CA ASN A 273 -2.91 35.49 12.79
C ASN A 273 -3.40 36.11 14.12
N ALA A 274 -3.20 35.43 15.25
CA ALA A 274 -3.67 35.90 16.54
C ALA A 274 -2.80 37.05 17.12
N THR A 275 -1.49 36.92 17.04
CA THR A 275 -0.55 37.76 17.80
C THR A 275 0.40 38.59 16.95
N GLY A 276 0.55 38.28 15.66
CA GLY A 276 1.62 38.78 14.81
C GLY A 276 2.90 37.93 14.95
N GLY A 277 4.06 38.51 14.64
CA GLY A 277 5.35 37.81 14.72
C GLY A 277 5.64 36.90 13.51
N ASP A 278 4.87 37.03 12.43
CA ASP A 278 5.26 36.46 11.15
C ASP A 278 6.58 37.11 10.65
N PRO A 279 7.36 36.40 9.80
CA PRO A 279 8.65 36.88 9.31
C PRO A 279 8.60 38.19 8.51
N TRP A 280 7.42 38.71 8.20
CA TRP A 280 7.23 39.92 7.39
C TRP A 280 6.68 41.10 8.20
N GLY A 281 6.83 41.07 9.52
CA GLY A 281 6.54 42.21 10.39
C GLY A 281 5.10 42.31 10.86
N GLY A 282 4.36 41.20 10.92
CA GLY A 282 3.01 41.17 11.50
C GLY A 282 1.89 41.45 10.49
N ILE A 283 2.18 41.43 9.18
CA ILE A 283 1.22 41.78 8.13
C ILE A 283 0.02 40.83 8.06
N PHE A 284 0.14 39.61 8.61
CA PHE A 284 -0.93 38.62 8.62
C PHE A 284 -1.75 38.59 9.91
N LYS A 285 -1.46 39.48 10.86
CA LYS A 285 -2.23 39.59 12.11
C LYS A 285 -3.68 39.98 11.80
N GLY A 286 -4.62 39.12 12.19
CA GLY A 286 -6.06 39.27 11.94
C GLY A 286 -6.49 39.09 10.48
N ALA A 287 -5.57 38.71 9.58
CA ALA A 287 -5.84 38.64 8.15
C ALA A 287 -6.31 37.25 7.66
N VAL A 288 -6.25 36.22 8.50
CA VAL A 288 -6.47 34.81 8.12
C VAL A 288 -7.66 34.19 8.86
N ASP A 289 -8.56 33.54 8.13
CA ASP A 289 -9.70 32.81 8.68
C ASP A 289 -9.28 31.36 8.99
N MET A 290 -8.63 31.17 10.14
CA MET A 290 -8.16 29.84 10.56
C MET A 290 -9.29 28.85 10.81
N LYS A 291 -10.57 29.27 10.86
CA LYS A 291 -11.72 28.36 10.94
C LYS A 291 -12.10 27.77 9.57
N LYS A 292 -11.42 28.20 8.50
CA LYS A 292 -11.68 27.80 7.12
C LYS A 292 -10.38 27.39 6.43
N VAL A 293 -9.81 26.29 6.90
CA VAL A 293 -8.61 25.69 6.32
C VAL A 293 -8.99 24.60 5.32
N ILE A 294 -8.38 24.63 4.15
CA ILE A 294 -8.38 23.51 3.20
C ILE A 294 -6.96 22.96 3.12
N LEU A 295 -6.84 21.64 3.11
CA LEU A 295 -5.56 20.98 2.86
C LEU A 295 -5.56 20.35 1.48
N VAL A 296 -4.46 20.50 0.75
CA VAL A 296 -4.19 19.86 -0.53
C VAL A 296 -2.93 19.03 -0.35
N GLY A 297 -2.97 17.76 -0.72
CA GLY A 297 -1.85 16.84 -0.54
C GLY A 297 -1.63 16.02 -1.79
N HIS A 298 -0.40 15.93 -2.28
CA HIS A 298 -0.06 15.11 -3.44
C HIS A 298 0.57 13.78 -2.99
N SER A 299 0.15 12.66 -3.55
CA SER A 299 0.71 11.34 -3.28
C SER A 299 0.78 10.94 -1.81
N ARG A 300 1.95 10.61 -1.24
CA ARG A 300 2.10 10.45 0.23
C ARG A 300 1.72 11.69 1.04
N GLY A 301 1.81 12.88 0.43
CA GLY A 301 1.28 14.13 0.99
C GLY A 301 -0.25 14.13 1.08
N GLY A 302 -0.94 13.43 0.18
CA GLY A 302 -2.38 13.17 0.23
C GLY A 302 -2.80 12.38 1.46
N GLU A 303 -2.09 11.30 1.75
CA GLU A 303 -2.29 10.57 3.01
C GLU A 303 -1.93 11.42 4.24
N GLY A 304 -0.88 12.25 4.12
CA GLY A 304 -0.49 13.22 5.14
C GLY A 304 -1.60 14.22 5.49
N VAL A 305 -2.37 14.74 4.52
CA VAL A 305 -3.46 15.70 4.79
C VAL A 305 -4.69 15.04 5.42
N GLU A 306 -5.04 13.83 4.98
CA GLU A 306 -6.09 13.01 5.61
C GLU A 306 -5.70 12.74 7.08
N ARG A 307 -4.43 12.36 7.30
CA ARG A 307 -3.89 12.12 8.63
C ARG A 307 -3.87 13.38 9.50
N ALA A 308 -3.48 14.53 8.95
CA ALA A 308 -3.47 15.80 9.68
C ALA A 308 -4.87 16.22 10.14
N ALA A 309 -5.90 15.94 9.34
CA ALA A 309 -7.29 16.19 9.72
C ALA A 309 -7.74 15.32 10.89
N ILE A 310 -7.40 14.02 10.89
CA ILE A 310 -7.68 13.09 12.00
C ILE A 310 -6.93 13.48 13.27
N ASP A 311 -5.68 13.92 13.16
CA ASP A 311 -4.80 14.23 14.29
C ASP A 311 -4.99 15.64 14.87
N SER A 312 -5.83 16.46 14.26
CA SER A 312 -6.10 17.84 14.70
C SER A 312 -7.06 17.86 15.87
N ALA A 313 -6.69 18.58 16.93
CA ALA A 313 -7.54 18.76 18.09
C ALA A 313 -8.60 19.85 17.84
N PRO A 314 -9.81 19.75 18.41
CA PRO A 314 -10.84 20.78 18.26
C PRO A 314 -10.41 22.18 18.71
N ASP A 315 -9.48 22.28 19.66
CA ASP A 315 -8.96 23.51 20.26
C ASP A 315 -7.62 24.00 19.65
N ALA A 316 -7.19 23.42 18.53
CA ALA A 316 -5.88 23.71 17.91
C ALA A 316 -5.72 25.13 17.32
N GLY A 317 -6.74 25.99 17.43
CA GLY A 317 -6.75 27.34 16.86
C GLY A 317 -7.05 27.39 15.37
N TYR A 318 -7.41 26.27 14.75
CA TYR A 318 -7.80 26.17 13.35
C TYR A 318 -8.85 25.06 13.11
N THR A 319 -9.53 25.10 11.97
CA THR A 319 -10.52 24.08 11.56
C THR A 319 -10.35 23.74 10.08
N ILE A 320 -10.09 22.46 9.82
CA ILE A 320 -9.94 21.92 8.46
C ILE A 320 -11.33 21.56 7.94
N VAL A 321 -11.80 22.23 6.88
CA VAL A 321 -13.15 22.08 6.34
C VAL A 321 -13.17 21.43 4.95
N GLY A 322 -12.01 21.31 4.30
CA GLY A 322 -11.88 20.65 3.01
C GLY A 322 -10.54 19.93 2.82
N LEU A 323 -10.54 18.85 2.03
CA LEU A 323 -9.36 18.05 1.70
C LEU A 323 -9.31 17.73 0.19
N VAL A 324 -8.21 18.06 -0.47
CA VAL A 324 -7.93 17.66 -1.86
C VAL A 324 -6.67 16.79 -1.93
N PRO A 325 -6.80 15.46 -1.75
CA PRO A 325 -5.73 14.54 -2.09
C PRO A 325 -5.59 14.40 -3.62
N ILE A 326 -4.38 14.49 -4.17
CA ILE A 326 -4.05 14.31 -5.59
C ILE A 326 -3.21 13.03 -5.70
N GLY A 327 -3.58 12.09 -6.56
CA GLY A 327 -2.92 10.79 -6.72
C GLY A 327 -2.49 10.13 -5.41
N PRO A 328 -3.29 10.16 -4.32
CA PRO A 328 -2.74 9.96 -2.99
C PRO A 328 -2.43 8.49 -2.71
N THR A 329 -1.44 8.23 -1.86
CA THR A 329 -1.35 6.93 -1.18
C THR A 329 -2.49 6.77 -0.19
N ALA A 330 -2.77 5.55 0.28
CA ALA A 330 -3.80 5.31 1.29
C ALA A 330 -3.45 4.12 2.21
N PHE A 331 -2.19 3.95 2.60
CA PHE A 331 -1.71 2.73 3.28
C PHE A 331 -2.50 2.37 4.55
N GLY A 332 -2.81 3.37 5.38
CA GLY A 332 -3.58 3.17 6.62
C GLY A 332 -5.09 3.12 6.42
N ARG A 333 -5.57 3.43 5.20
CA ARG A 333 -6.99 3.55 4.83
C ARG A 333 -7.80 4.44 5.80
N GLN A 334 -7.16 5.47 6.37
CA GLN A 334 -7.73 6.29 7.42
C GLN A 334 -8.51 7.46 6.83
N VAL A 335 -9.75 7.66 7.29
CA VAL A 335 -10.63 8.71 6.76
C VAL A 335 -11.15 9.60 7.89
N PRO A 336 -11.10 10.95 7.77
CA PRO A 336 -11.71 11.87 8.71
C PRO A 336 -13.22 12.04 8.45
N ALA A 337 -13.99 12.31 9.49
CA ALA A 337 -15.44 12.48 9.42
C ALA A 337 -15.87 13.96 9.30
N GLY A 338 -16.96 14.23 8.58
CA GLY A 338 -17.57 15.56 8.46
C GLY A 338 -16.87 16.57 7.55
N ILE A 339 -15.76 16.19 6.90
CA ILE A 339 -14.94 17.11 6.08
C ILE A 339 -15.22 16.89 4.60
N ALA A 340 -15.43 17.94 3.80
CA ALA A 340 -15.62 17.77 2.37
C ALA A 340 -14.30 17.31 1.72
N THR A 341 -14.31 16.20 0.97
CA THR A 341 -13.11 15.63 0.33
C THR A 341 -13.36 15.46 -1.17
N ALA A 342 -12.39 15.87 -2.00
CA ALA A 342 -12.34 15.52 -3.42
C ALA A 342 -10.96 14.93 -3.75
N VAL A 343 -10.92 13.64 -4.09
CA VAL A 343 -9.69 12.95 -4.47
C VAL A 343 -9.52 13.04 -5.99
N ILE A 344 -8.42 13.64 -6.45
CA ILE A 344 -8.03 13.66 -7.86
C ILE A 344 -7.21 12.40 -8.14
N LEU A 345 -7.66 11.58 -9.08
CA LEU A 345 -7.03 10.32 -9.50
C LEU A 345 -6.47 10.51 -10.93
N PRO A 346 -5.13 10.59 -11.09
CA PRO A 346 -4.53 10.64 -12.41
C PRO A 346 -4.72 9.32 -13.14
N TYR A 347 -5.23 9.31 -14.37
CA TYR A 347 -5.51 8.04 -15.06
C TYR A 347 -4.23 7.31 -15.52
N CYS A 348 -3.21 8.07 -15.86
CA CYS A 348 -1.90 7.61 -16.31
C CYS A 348 -0.87 7.66 -15.18
N ASP A 349 -1.33 7.42 -13.95
CA ASP A 349 -0.50 7.37 -12.76
C ASP A 349 0.44 6.17 -12.84
N GLY A 350 1.74 6.43 -13.00
CA GLY A 350 2.77 5.40 -13.03
C GLY A 350 3.39 5.12 -11.66
N ASP A 351 3.16 6.00 -10.68
CA ASP A 351 3.72 5.89 -9.34
C ASP A 351 2.75 5.16 -8.38
N VAL A 352 1.52 5.65 -8.26
CA VAL A 352 0.40 5.05 -7.51
C VAL A 352 -0.59 4.43 -8.49
N VAL A 353 -0.10 3.45 -9.24
CA VAL A 353 -0.78 2.87 -10.39
C VAL A 353 -2.14 2.25 -10.07
N ASP A 354 -2.36 1.76 -8.85
CA ASP A 354 -3.60 1.15 -8.38
C ASP A 354 -4.71 2.17 -8.06
N LEU A 355 -4.39 3.47 -8.13
CA LEU A 355 -5.27 4.60 -7.80
C LEU A 355 -5.88 4.47 -6.40
N GLN A 356 -5.09 4.00 -5.42
CA GLN A 356 -5.57 3.71 -4.06
C GLN A 356 -6.26 4.87 -3.33
N GLY A 357 -6.08 6.12 -3.78
CA GLY A 357 -6.87 7.25 -3.31
C GLY A 357 -8.39 7.06 -3.39
N GLN A 358 -8.87 6.19 -4.28
CA GLN A 358 -10.28 5.79 -4.35
C GLN A 358 -10.80 5.24 -3.00
N GLN A 359 -9.94 4.62 -2.20
CA GLN A 359 -10.27 4.06 -0.90
C GLN A 359 -10.73 5.12 0.12
N TYR A 360 -10.26 6.38 0.03
CA TYR A 360 -10.75 7.44 0.91
C TYR A 360 -12.25 7.71 0.73
N ILE A 361 -12.76 7.53 -0.49
CA ILE A 361 -14.16 7.74 -0.78
C ILE A 361 -14.97 6.52 -0.36
N ASP A 362 -14.57 5.32 -0.75
CA ASP A 362 -15.35 4.11 -0.46
C ASP A 362 -15.42 3.78 1.03
N GLN A 363 -14.34 4.00 1.77
CA GLN A 363 -14.30 3.72 3.22
C GLN A 363 -14.99 4.79 4.07
N SER A 364 -15.14 6.01 3.54
CA SER A 364 -15.87 7.08 4.24
C SER A 364 -17.35 6.74 4.49
N ARG A 365 -17.96 5.92 3.60
CA ARG A 365 -19.41 5.66 3.58
C ARG A 365 -19.95 5.11 4.90
N ASP A 366 -19.19 4.19 5.50
CA ASP A 366 -19.65 3.37 6.62
C ASP A 366 -19.06 3.85 7.96
N LEU A 367 -18.19 4.87 7.93
CA LEU A 367 -17.50 5.39 9.11
C LEU A 367 -18.45 6.09 10.08
N THR A 368 -19.25 7.03 9.60
CA THR A 368 -20.27 7.72 10.41
C THR A 368 -21.35 8.33 9.51
N HIS A 369 -22.48 8.68 10.10
CA HIS A 369 -23.51 9.44 9.40
C HIS A 369 -23.13 10.91 9.33
N ASP A 370 -22.68 11.35 8.16
CA ASP A 370 -22.43 12.75 7.87
C ASP A 370 -23.02 13.16 6.50
N ARG A 371 -22.93 14.46 6.21
CA ARG A 371 -23.35 15.05 4.92
C ARG A 371 -22.18 15.62 4.14
N ALA A 372 -20.96 15.26 4.50
CA ALA A 372 -19.78 15.79 3.82
C ALA A 372 -19.77 15.25 2.39
N LEU A 373 -19.41 16.09 1.42
CA LEU A 373 -19.21 15.63 0.06
C LEU A 373 -17.94 14.77 0.01
N ARG A 374 -18.03 13.56 -0.53
CA ARG A 374 -16.90 12.65 -0.75
C ARG A 374 -16.83 12.33 -2.23
N SER A 375 -15.93 12.97 -2.96
CA SER A 375 -15.86 12.93 -4.42
C SER A 375 -14.60 12.23 -4.89
N SER A 376 -14.75 11.32 -5.85
CA SER A 376 -13.64 10.84 -6.67
C SER A 376 -13.65 11.55 -8.01
N VAL A 377 -12.50 12.03 -8.44
CA VAL A 377 -12.28 12.79 -9.67
C VAL A 377 -11.24 12.08 -10.53
N LEU A 378 -11.68 11.23 -11.45
CA LEU A 378 -10.80 10.51 -12.36
C LEU A 378 -10.51 11.36 -13.60
N ALA A 379 -9.25 11.74 -13.79
CA ALA A 379 -8.81 12.62 -14.87
C ALA A 379 -8.07 11.85 -15.96
N ILE A 380 -8.73 11.63 -17.10
CA ILE A 380 -8.17 10.86 -18.22
C ILE A 380 -7.01 11.62 -18.87
N GLY A 381 -5.94 10.90 -19.21
CA GLY A 381 -4.74 11.45 -19.85
C GLY A 381 -3.84 12.26 -18.92
N THR A 382 -4.09 12.25 -17.61
CA THR A 382 -3.24 12.90 -16.61
C THR A 382 -2.27 11.93 -15.97
N ASN A 383 -1.05 12.40 -15.76
CA ASN A 383 0.12 11.77 -15.20
C ASN A 383 0.25 12.13 -13.72
N HIS A 384 0.89 11.28 -12.92
CA HIS A 384 1.09 11.52 -11.49
C HIS A 384 1.93 12.78 -11.25
N ASN A 385 3.11 12.85 -11.85
CA ASN A 385 4.09 13.90 -11.57
C ASN A 385 3.64 15.29 -12.05
N PHE A 386 2.86 15.36 -13.13
CA PHE A 386 2.65 16.62 -13.86
C PHE A 386 1.72 17.63 -13.16
N PHE A 387 1.10 17.25 -12.04
CA PHE A 387 0.44 18.19 -11.13
C PHE A 387 1.45 19.04 -10.35
N ASN A 388 2.72 18.67 -10.31
CA ASN A 388 3.80 19.44 -9.69
C ASN A 388 4.79 19.90 -10.78
N THR A 389 4.91 21.20 -11.01
CA THR A 389 5.80 21.73 -12.06
C THR A 389 7.28 21.40 -11.81
N GLU A 390 7.69 21.17 -10.56
CA GLU A 390 9.06 20.81 -10.19
C GLU A 390 9.36 19.30 -10.34
N TRP A 391 8.37 18.51 -10.74
CA TRP A 391 8.50 17.09 -11.10
C TRP A 391 8.20 16.84 -12.59
N THR A 392 7.94 17.91 -13.33
CA THR A 392 7.51 17.83 -14.73
C THR A 392 8.69 18.08 -15.67
N PRO A 393 9.00 17.14 -16.59
CA PRO A 393 10.02 17.35 -17.61
C PRO A 393 9.81 18.66 -18.40
N GLY A 394 10.88 19.42 -18.60
CA GLY A 394 10.85 20.71 -19.30
C GLY A 394 10.33 21.90 -18.47
N LEU A 395 9.82 21.68 -17.25
CA LEU A 395 9.42 22.73 -16.32
C LEU A 395 10.25 22.74 -15.02
N ALA A 396 10.69 21.56 -14.57
CA ALA A 396 11.38 21.38 -13.30
C ALA A 396 12.79 21.99 -13.27
N ALA A 397 13.21 22.47 -12.10
CA ALA A 397 14.59 22.89 -11.87
C ALA A 397 15.57 21.72 -11.74
N ALA A 398 15.09 20.57 -11.24
CA ALA A 398 15.85 19.33 -11.11
C ALA A 398 15.55 18.38 -12.28
N PRO A 399 16.41 17.37 -12.54
CA PRO A 399 16.04 16.27 -13.45
C PRO A 399 14.71 15.66 -13.04
N ALA A 400 13.83 15.46 -14.02
CA ALA A 400 12.48 14.97 -13.83
C ALA A 400 12.13 13.95 -14.92
N ASP A 401 11.25 13.01 -14.60
CA ASP A 401 10.80 11.94 -15.48
C ASP A 401 9.28 11.91 -15.64
N ASP A 402 8.84 11.35 -16.78
CA ASP A 402 7.46 10.96 -16.98
C ASP A 402 7.26 9.57 -16.35
N ASP A 403 6.62 9.51 -15.18
CA ASP A 403 6.44 8.28 -14.42
C ASP A 403 5.59 7.22 -15.16
N TRP A 404 4.83 7.59 -16.19
CA TRP A 404 4.14 6.60 -17.04
C TRP A 404 5.12 5.62 -17.68
N LEU A 405 6.31 6.08 -18.07
CA LEU A 405 7.34 5.23 -18.69
C LEU A 405 7.90 4.18 -17.72
N TRP A 406 7.60 4.28 -16.43
CA TRP A 406 7.87 3.22 -15.46
C TRP A 406 6.82 2.11 -15.50
N ALA A 407 5.56 2.46 -15.73
CA ALA A 407 4.41 1.58 -15.52
C ALA A 407 3.80 1.03 -16.81
N GLY A 408 4.02 1.66 -17.96
CA GLY A 408 3.41 1.24 -19.21
C GLY A 408 4.19 1.62 -20.46
N PRO A 409 3.74 1.13 -21.63
CA PRO A 409 4.46 1.32 -22.88
C PRO A 409 4.37 2.76 -23.38
N SER A 410 5.43 3.22 -24.05
CA SER A 410 5.55 4.60 -24.52
C SER A 410 4.59 4.94 -25.66
N ASP A 411 4.13 3.94 -26.41
CA ASP A 411 3.22 4.07 -27.54
C ASP A 411 1.74 3.87 -27.15
N GLU A 412 1.42 3.81 -25.85
CA GLU A 412 0.04 3.68 -25.39
C GLU A 412 -0.80 4.91 -25.81
N PRO A 413 -1.92 4.76 -26.54
CA PRO A 413 -2.64 5.91 -27.11
C PRO A 413 -3.19 6.93 -26.11
N THR A 414 -3.52 6.50 -24.88
CA THR A 414 -4.10 7.33 -23.82
C THR A 414 -3.05 7.98 -22.94
N CYS A 415 -1.98 7.26 -22.64
CA CYS A 415 -1.03 7.58 -21.58
C CYS A 415 0.42 7.67 -22.03
N GLY A 416 0.78 7.10 -23.19
CA GLY A 416 2.08 7.31 -23.81
C GLY A 416 2.34 8.80 -24.03
N PRO A 417 3.60 9.28 -23.89
CA PRO A 417 3.90 10.72 -23.95
C PRO A 417 3.42 11.41 -25.23
N ASP A 418 3.48 10.71 -26.36
CA ASP A 418 3.05 11.19 -27.69
C ASP A 418 1.63 10.72 -28.08
N GLY A 419 0.94 10.03 -27.17
CA GLY A 419 -0.39 9.48 -27.41
C GLY A 419 -1.47 10.57 -27.55
N PRO A 420 -2.46 10.41 -28.44
CA PRO A 420 -3.50 11.42 -28.67
C PRO A 420 -4.39 11.69 -27.43
N GLY A 421 -4.55 10.70 -26.55
CA GLY A 421 -5.30 10.83 -25.30
C GLY A 421 -4.53 11.52 -24.18
N ARG A 422 -3.19 11.61 -24.29
CA ARG A 422 -2.32 12.22 -23.29
C ARG A 422 -2.56 13.73 -23.23
N LEU A 423 -2.73 14.28 -22.02
CA LEU A 423 -2.81 15.72 -21.82
C LEU A 423 -1.41 16.33 -21.73
N THR A 424 -1.24 17.54 -22.27
CA THR A 424 0.00 18.31 -22.08
C THR A 424 0.18 18.69 -20.60
N PRO A 425 1.42 18.89 -20.11
CA PRO A 425 1.67 19.35 -18.75
C PRO A 425 0.76 20.48 -18.26
N GLN A 426 0.58 21.53 -19.07
CA GLN A 426 -0.24 22.69 -18.71
C GLN A 426 -1.74 22.35 -18.66
N GLU A 427 -2.22 21.45 -19.52
CA GLU A 427 -3.61 20.95 -19.46
C GLU A 427 -3.85 20.16 -18.17
N GLN A 428 -2.90 19.32 -17.76
CA GLN A 428 -2.99 18.56 -16.51
C GLN A 428 -3.00 19.47 -15.28
N GLN A 429 -2.14 20.48 -15.26
CA GLN A 429 -2.13 21.52 -14.23
C GLN A 429 -3.47 22.27 -14.16
N LYS A 430 -4.09 22.61 -15.30
CA LYS A 430 -5.42 23.23 -15.34
C LYS A 430 -6.51 22.31 -14.76
N VAL A 431 -6.45 21.00 -15.00
CA VAL A 431 -7.33 20.03 -14.34
C VAL A 431 -7.16 20.12 -12.83
N GLY A 432 -5.93 19.99 -12.32
CA GLY A 432 -5.64 20.10 -10.89
C GLY A 432 -6.18 21.40 -10.28
N ALA A 433 -5.83 22.54 -10.89
CA ALA A 433 -6.23 23.86 -10.42
C ALA A 433 -7.76 24.01 -10.33
N THR A 434 -8.47 23.54 -11.35
CA THR A 434 -9.93 23.65 -11.43
C THR A 434 -10.62 22.82 -10.36
N TYR A 435 -10.20 21.57 -10.16
CA TYR A 435 -10.87 20.67 -9.21
C TYR A 435 -10.48 20.97 -7.75
N ILE A 436 -9.28 21.49 -7.50
CA ILE A 436 -8.91 22.08 -6.19
C ILE A 436 -9.81 23.29 -5.89
N ALA A 437 -9.96 24.22 -6.84
CA ALA A 437 -10.83 25.39 -6.67
C ALA A 437 -12.31 25.00 -6.53
N ALA A 438 -12.77 23.95 -7.23
CA ALA A 438 -14.12 23.43 -7.13
C ALA A 438 -14.41 22.95 -5.71
N LEU A 439 -13.52 22.14 -5.11
CA LEU A 439 -13.71 21.74 -3.72
C LEU A 439 -13.66 22.94 -2.78
N ALA A 440 -12.73 23.88 -3.00
CA ALA A 440 -12.64 25.06 -2.15
C ALA A 440 -13.95 25.85 -2.11
N ARG A 441 -14.56 26.09 -3.27
CA ARG A 441 -15.87 26.75 -3.38
C ARG A 441 -16.99 25.91 -2.77
N ALA A 442 -16.99 24.59 -2.97
CA ALA A 442 -17.99 23.69 -2.40
C ALA A 442 -17.92 23.66 -0.86
N ALA A 443 -16.73 23.44 -0.29
CA ALA A 443 -16.51 23.32 1.14
C ALA A 443 -16.74 24.64 1.89
N LEU A 444 -16.35 25.78 1.30
CA LEU A 444 -16.41 27.08 1.98
C LEU A 444 -17.72 27.84 1.77
N ARG A 445 -18.38 27.64 0.62
CA ARG A 445 -19.52 28.46 0.20
C ARG A 445 -20.75 27.65 -0.18
N GLY A 446 -20.66 26.32 -0.25
CA GLY A 446 -21.75 25.48 -0.76
C GLY A 446 -22.07 25.80 -2.22
N ASP A 447 -21.06 26.11 -3.04
CA ASP A 447 -21.29 26.50 -4.43
C ASP A 447 -21.84 25.32 -5.26
N VAL A 448 -23.10 25.45 -5.69
CA VAL A 448 -23.83 24.38 -6.39
C VAL A 448 -23.22 24.06 -7.75
N ALA A 449 -22.64 25.04 -8.44
CA ALA A 449 -21.97 24.81 -9.72
C ALA A 449 -20.71 23.94 -9.54
N SER A 450 -19.90 24.24 -8.54
CA SER A 450 -18.71 23.48 -8.16
C SER A 450 -19.06 22.07 -7.65
N VAL A 451 -20.11 21.94 -6.84
CA VAL A 451 -20.62 20.60 -6.45
C VAL A 451 -21.05 19.81 -7.68
N GLY A 452 -21.62 20.44 -8.69
CA GLY A 452 -21.97 19.78 -9.95
C GLY A 452 -20.77 19.18 -10.69
N LEU A 453 -19.57 19.76 -10.58
CA LEU A 453 -18.35 19.17 -11.13
C LEU A 453 -17.88 17.93 -10.34
N LEU A 454 -18.22 17.85 -9.06
CA LEU A 454 -17.70 16.88 -8.10
C LEU A 454 -18.65 15.72 -7.81
N ASP A 455 -19.90 15.77 -8.27
CA ASP A 455 -20.95 14.86 -7.77
C ASP A 455 -21.51 13.89 -8.83
N GLY A 456 -20.76 13.66 -9.90
CA GLY A 456 -21.17 12.83 -11.03
C GLY A 456 -22.26 13.42 -11.91
N SER A 457 -22.57 14.72 -11.76
CA SER A 457 -23.38 15.40 -12.76
C SER A 457 -22.61 15.49 -14.07
N GLN A 458 -23.34 15.42 -15.19
CA GLN A 458 -22.79 15.64 -16.53
C GLN A 458 -22.50 17.14 -16.74
N VAL A 459 -21.43 17.64 -16.11
CA VAL A 459 -21.00 19.03 -16.10
C VAL A 459 -19.48 19.07 -16.32
N ARG A 460 -19.00 20.03 -17.10
CA ARG A 460 -17.56 20.26 -17.30
C ARG A 460 -17.22 21.74 -17.18
N ALA A 461 -15.99 22.05 -16.78
CA ALA A 461 -15.47 23.42 -16.75
C ALA A 461 -14.81 23.79 -18.08
N ALA A 462 -14.90 25.06 -18.49
CA ALA A 462 -14.21 25.56 -19.67
C ALA A 462 -12.69 25.63 -19.46
N SER A 463 -12.26 25.89 -18.22
CA SER A 463 -10.86 25.98 -17.81
C SER A 463 -10.04 24.71 -18.06
N VAL A 464 -10.68 23.53 -18.07
CA VAL A 464 -10.00 22.24 -18.30
C VAL A 464 -9.91 21.87 -19.79
N GLY A 465 -10.45 22.70 -20.68
CA GLY A 465 -10.32 22.53 -22.13
C GLY A 465 -10.86 21.19 -22.64
N ARG A 466 -9.99 20.40 -23.28
CA ARG A 466 -10.33 19.08 -23.83
C ARG A 466 -10.29 17.94 -22.80
N ALA A 467 -9.84 18.20 -21.58
CA ALA A 467 -9.70 17.17 -20.57
C ALA A 467 -11.05 16.48 -20.30
N ARG A 468 -11.00 15.15 -20.23
CA ARG A 468 -12.15 14.34 -19.86
C ARG A 468 -11.99 13.95 -18.40
N VAL A 469 -12.95 14.38 -17.57
CA VAL A 469 -12.91 14.15 -16.13
C VAL A 469 -14.23 13.51 -15.71
N LEU A 470 -14.12 12.35 -15.07
CA LEU A 470 -15.25 11.59 -14.58
C LEU A 470 -15.32 11.73 -13.07
N THR A 471 -16.54 11.91 -12.55
CA THR A 471 -16.75 12.01 -11.11
C THR A 471 -17.84 11.08 -10.63
N HIS A 472 -17.66 10.56 -9.42
CA HIS A 472 -18.73 10.01 -8.60
C HIS A 472 -18.57 10.54 -7.18
N ALA A 473 -19.67 10.51 -6.43
CA ALA A 473 -19.63 10.99 -5.06
C ALA A 473 -20.56 10.26 -4.12
N LEU A 474 -20.13 10.21 -2.86
CA LEU A 474 -20.90 9.82 -1.70
C LEU A 474 -21.15 11.05 -0.81
N GLY A 475 -22.01 10.87 0.20
CA GLY A 475 -22.39 11.93 1.13
C GLY A 475 -23.10 13.11 0.48
N GLY A 476 -22.91 14.33 0.99
CA GLY A 476 -23.70 15.49 0.60
C GLY A 476 -25.18 15.33 0.95
N ARG A 477 -26.07 15.60 -0.02
CA ARG A 477 -27.53 15.36 0.12
C ARG A 477 -27.97 14.01 -0.44
N ARG A 478 -27.12 12.99 -0.30
CA ARG A 478 -27.42 11.61 -0.69
C ARG A 478 -27.80 10.77 0.52
N SER A 479 -28.69 9.81 0.33
CA SER A 479 -29.02 8.77 1.30
C SER A 479 -28.92 7.40 0.64
N LEU A 480 -28.28 6.44 1.31
CA LEU A 480 -28.14 5.07 0.81
C LEU A 480 -29.53 4.42 0.64
N VAL A 481 -29.78 3.87 -0.54
CA VAL A 481 -30.99 3.10 -0.87
C VAL A 481 -30.69 1.61 -0.83
N TYR A 482 -29.64 1.20 -1.54
CA TYR A 482 -29.21 -0.19 -1.65
C TYR A 482 -27.68 -0.28 -1.66
N ARG A 483 -27.16 -1.32 -0.98
CA ARG A 483 -25.77 -1.76 -1.02
C ARG A 483 -25.77 -3.28 -1.09
N PRO A 484 -24.98 -3.91 -1.98
CA PRO A 484 -24.87 -5.36 -2.04
C PRO A 484 -24.43 -5.99 -0.71
N ARG A 485 -25.01 -7.15 -0.40
CA ARG A 485 -24.61 -8.05 0.68
C ARG A 485 -24.54 -9.47 0.14
N LEU A 486 -23.64 -10.27 0.70
CA LEU A 486 -23.49 -11.69 0.33
C LEU A 486 -24.78 -12.50 0.56
N THR A 487 -25.64 -12.05 1.47
CA THR A 487 -26.91 -12.68 1.82
C THR A 487 -28.11 -12.09 1.08
N ASP A 488 -27.91 -11.21 0.10
CA ASP A 488 -29.02 -10.61 -0.63
C ASP A 488 -29.79 -11.66 -1.43
N TYR A 489 -31.12 -11.55 -1.38
CA TYR A 489 -32.01 -12.35 -2.23
C TYR A 489 -32.19 -11.63 -3.57
N ILE A 490 -31.78 -12.29 -4.65
CA ILE A 490 -31.72 -11.70 -5.98
C ILE A 490 -32.58 -12.52 -6.93
N ASN A 491 -33.54 -11.85 -7.56
CA ASN A 491 -34.37 -12.45 -8.60
C ASN A 491 -33.93 -11.90 -9.96
N THR A 492 -33.65 -12.79 -10.92
CA THR A 492 -33.16 -12.41 -12.24
C THR A 492 -33.92 -13.09 -13.36
N ALA A 493 -33.97 -12.44 -14.53
CA ALA A 493 -34.52 -13.03 -15.75
C ALA A 493 -33.75 -12.54 -16.97
N GLY A 494 -33.05 -13.42 -17.70
CA GLY A 494 -32.24 -13.02 -18.87
C GLY A 494 -31.01 -12.15 -18.54
N MET A 495 -30.64 -12.13 -17.27
CA MET A 495 -29.46 -11.50 -16.66
C MET A 495 -29.07 -12.39 -15.47
N SER A 496 -27.80 -12.46 -15.12
CA SER A 496 -27.29 -13.01 -13.86
C SER A 496 -26.84 -11.87 -12.96
N ALA A 497 -26.96 -12.09 -11.66
CA ALA A 497 -26.46 -11.17 -10.65
C ALA A 497 -25.97 -11.95 -9.44
N ARG A 498 -24.72 -11.75 -9.04
CA ARG A 498 -24.12 -12.38 -7.86
C ARG A 498 -23.38 -11.36 -7.01
N PRO A 499 -23.56 -11.35 -5.68
CA PRO A 499 -22.65 -10.63 -4.81
C PRO A 499 -21.24 -11.22 -4.95
N CYS A 500 -20.23 -10.37 -5.09
CA CYS A 500 -18.84 -10.76 -5.13
C CYS A 500 -18.05 -9.92 -4.13
N ARG A 501 -17.02 -10.51 -3.50
CA ARG A 501 -16.09 -9.77 -2.66
C ARG A 501 -15.00 -9.13 -3.52
N GLY A 502 -14.71 -7.87 -3.23
CA GLY A 502 -13.63 -7.14 -3.87
C GLY A 502 -12.26 -7.83 -3.71
N TYR A 503 -12.02 -8.45 -2.56
CA TYR A 503 -10.88 -9.32 -2.33
C TYR A 503 -11.22 -10.43 -1.33
N LEU A 504 -10.47 -11.51 -1.41
CA LEU A 504 -10.50 -12.63 -0.48
C LEU A 504 -9.06 -13.01 -0.11
N PRO A 505 -8.79 -13.34 1.17
CA PRO A 505 -7.59 -14.09 1.49
C PRO A 505 -7.74 -15.49 0.86
N GLY A 506 -6.79 -15.86 0.01
CA GLY A 506 -6.54 -17.23 -0.42
C GLY A 506 -5.41 -17.85 0.39
N ASP A 507 -5.11 -19.12 0.12
CA ASP A 507 -4.07 -19.87 0.84
C ASP A 507 -2.73 -19.12 0.85
N TRP A 508 -2.39 -18.43 -0.25
CA TRP A 508 -1.09 -17.77 -0.46
C TRP A 508 -1.18 -16.28 -0.83
N GLY A 509 -2.25 -15.57 -0.45
CA GLY A 509 -2.36 -14.12 -0.67
C GLY A 509 -3.74 -13.65 -1.15
N PHE A 510 -3.83 -12.40 -1.63
CA PHE A 510 -5.12 -11.83 -2.02
C PHE A 510 -5.48 -12.10 -3.48
N GLN A 511 -6.77 -12.38 -3.72
CA GLN A 511 -7.39 -12.38 -5.05
C GLN A 511 -8.75 -11.69 -5.01
N SER A 512 -9.20 -11.16 -6.15
CA SER A 512 -10.54 -10.58 -6.29
C SER A 512 -11.56 -11.62 -6.73
N GLU A 513 -12.66 -11.77 -5.98
CA GLU A 513 -13.82 -12.60 -6.38
C GLU A 513 -14.67 -11.91 -7.46
N CYS A 514 -14.57 -10.57 -7.54
CA CYS A 514 -15.30 -9.76 -8.49
C CYS A 514 -14.71 -9.84 -9.90
N TYR A 515 -13.37 -9.89 -10.04
CA TYR A 515 -12.71 -10.02 -11.33
C TYR A 515 -11.28 -10.54 -11.17
N PRO A 516 -10.88 -11.64 -11.85
CA PRO A 516 -9.58 -12.29 -11.66
C PRO A 516 -8.46 -11.57 -12.43
N ILE A 517 -8.17 -10.33 -12.05
CA ILE A 517 -7.05 -9.53 -12.59
C ILE A 517 -6.26 -8.88 -11.45
N GLY A 518 -5.09 -8.34 -11.78
CA GLY A 518 -4.27 -7.54 -10.86
C GLY A 518 -5.04 -6.39 -10.18
N PHE A 519 -4.70 -6.16 -8.90
CA PHE A 519 -5.30 -5.10 -8.08
C PHE A 519 -4.99 -3.70 -8.60
N ASP A 520 -3.94 -3.54 -9.41
CA ASP A 520 -3.61 -2.29 -10.10
C ASP A 520 -4.77 -1.77 -10.95
N ARG A 521 -5.70 -2.63 -11.38
CA ARG A 521 -6.88 -2.25 -12.17
C ARG A 521 -8.18 -2.17 -11.37
N LEU A 522 -8.14 -2.41 -10.06
CA LEU A 522 -9.31 -2.56 -9.19
C LEU A 522 -9.34 -1.52 -8.04
N PRO A 523 -9.38 -0.21 -8.33
CA PRO A 523 -9.20 0.85 -7.32
C PRO A 523 -10.25 0.85 -6.20
N HIS A 524 -11.43 0.27 -6.43
CA HIS A 524 -12.49 0.12 -5.42
C HIS A 524 -12.23 -1.02 -4.43
N TRP A 525 -11.37 -1.97 -4.77
CA TRP A 525 -11.22 -3.26 -4.10
C TRP A 525 -9.79 -3.57 -3.73
N LEU A 526 -9.09 -2.59 -3.17
CA LEU A 526 -7.70 -2.76 -2.76
C LEU A 526 -7.62 -3.28 -1.32
N PRO A 527 -6.91 -4.40 -1.07
CA PRO A 527 -6.66 -4.87 0.28
C PRO A 527 -5.80 -3.86 1.06
N MET A 528 -5.78 -3.98 2.38
CA MET A 528 -4.90 -3.21 3.26
C MET A 528 -3.90 -4.17 3.86
N MET A 529 -2.62 -3.78 3.90
CA MET A 529 -1.56 -4.61 4.47
C MET A 529 -1.87 -4.97 5.94
N GLY A 530 -1.74 -6.25 6.29
CA GLY A 530 -2.03 -6.75 7.64
C GLY A 530 -3.53 -6.81 7.95
N MET A 531 -4.40 -6.69 6.95
CA MET A 531 -5.87 -6.76 7.05
C MET A 531 -6.45 -7.87 6.17
N GLU A 532 -5.71 -8.96 5.99
CA GLU A 532 -6.09 -10.13 5.19
C GLU A 532 -7.36 -10.79 5.73
N SER A 533 -7.47 -10.89 7.05
CA SER A 533 -8.67 -11.38 7.74
C SER A 533 -9.86 -10.39 7.76
N ALA A 534 -9.69 -9.14 7.32
CA ALA A 534 -10.73 -8.12 7.45
C ALA A 534 -11.88 -8.30 6.44
N PRO A 535 -13.12 -7.89 6.78
CA PRO A 535 -14.23 -7.95 5.85
C PRO A 535 -13.96 -7.17 4.56
N SER A 536 -14.07 -7.85 3.42
CA SER A 536 -13.95 -7.23 2.10
C SER A 536 -15.18 -6.39 1.75
N PRO A 537 -15.02 -5.28 0.99
CA PRO A 537 -16.13 -4.65 0.28
C PRO A 537 -16.82 -5.66 -0.64
N VAL A 538 -18.13 -5.48 -0.84
CA VAL A 538 -18.97 -6.33 -1.69
C VAL A 538 -19.55 -5.48 -2.81
N ALA A 539 -19.46 -5.99 -4.03
CA ALA A 539 -20.15 -5.44 -5.20
C ALA A 539 -21.14 -6.48 -5.74
N LEU A 540 -22.01 -6.06 -6.65
CA LEU A 540 -22.89 -6.95 -7.38
C LEU A 540 -22.40 -7.09 -8.81
N ASP A 541 -21.84 -8.26 -9.14
CA ASP A 541 -21.48 -8.65 -10.50
C ASP A 541 -22.76 -8.91 -11.29
N LEU A 542 -22.94 -8.19 -12.40
CA LEU A 542 -24.06 -8.24 -13.30
C LEU A 542 -23.58 -8.68 -14.70
N GLN A 543 -24.15 -9.76 -15.23
CA GLN A 543 -23.88 -10.19 -16.60
C GLN A 543 -25.19 -10.47 -17.35
N TRP A 544 -25.29 -10.06 -18.61
CA TRP A 544 -26.48 -10.32 -19.43
C TRP A 544 -26.14 -10.65 -20.88
N TRP A 545 -27.08 -11.32 -21.54
CA TRP A 545 -26.93 -11.86 -22.90
C TRP A 545 -28.14 -11.55 -23.81
N ARG A 546 -29.06 -10.70 -23.35
CA ARG A 546 -30.12 -10.10 -24.16
C ARG A 546 -30.55 -8.75 -23.63
N THR A 547 -31.19 -7.95 -24.47
CA THR A 547 -31.94 -6.75 -24.05
C THR A 547 -33.18 -7.14 -23.23
N GLY A 548 -33.55 -6.32 -22.26
CA GLY A 548 -34.72 -6.55 -21.41
C GLY A 548 -34.51 -7.62 -20.33
N GLY A 549 -33.27 -8.07 -20.13
CA GLY A 549 -32.90 -8.86 -18.96
C GLY A 549 -33.05 -8.03 -17.70
N THR A 550 -33.51 -8.63 -16.60
CA THR A 550 -33.80 -7.91 -15.36
C THR A 550 -33.12 -8.52 -14.16
N VAL A 551 -32.78 -7.67 -13.19
CA VAL A 551 -32.35 -8.03 -11.84
C VAL A 551 -33.14 -7.19 -10.86
N ARG A 552 -33.90 -7.83 -9.97
CA ARG A 552 -34.67 -7.17 -8.92
C ARG A 552 -33.93 -7.24 -7.60
N LEU A 553 -33.58 -6.06 -7.09
CA LEU A 553 -32.89 -5.83 -5.83
C LEU A 553 -33.93 -5.53 -4.75
N ALA A 554 -34.31 -6.54 -3.97
CA ALA A 554 -35.24 -6.36 -2.86
C ALA A 554 -34.57 -5.52 -1.75
N LEU A 555 -35.27 -4.49 -1.28
CA LEU A 555 -34.78 -3.68 -0.18
C LEU A 555 -35.19 -4.36 1.14
N PRO A 556 -34.27 -4.56 2.10
CA PRO A 556 -34.60 -5.18 3.38
C PRO A 556 -35.65 -4.39 4.18
N GLU A 557 -35.73 -3.08 3.95
CA GLU A 557 -36.78 -2.20 4.44
C GLU A 557 -37.23 -1.27 3.32
N THR A 558 -38.51 -0.90 3.32
CA THR A 558 -39.01 0.07 2.34
C THR A 558 -38.34 1.44 2.52
N ARG A 559 -38.08 2.14 1.42
CA ARG A 559 -37.43 3.46 1.42
C ARG A 559 -38.40 4.55 0.97
N ASP A 560 -38.39 5.68 1.68
CA ASP A 560 -39.07 6.91 1.26
C ASP A 560 -38.16 7.75 0.38
N LEU A 561 -38.51 7.86 -0.90
CA LEU A 561 -37.82 8.63 -1.92
C LEU A 561 -38.53 9.95 -2.26
N THR A 562 -39.58 10.33 -1.53
CA THR A 562 -40.35 11.55 -1.79
C THR A 562 -39.54 12.82 -1.61
N ALA A 563 -38.41 12.83 -0.92
CA ALA A 563 -37.55 14.03 -0.85
C ALA A 563 -36.49 14.09 -1.97
N ALA A 564 -36.33 13.00 -2.73
CA ALA A 564 -35.29 12.87 -3.74
C ALA A 564 -35.76 13.40 -5.11
N THR A 565 -34.80 13.94 -5.86
CA THR A 565 -34.99 14.35 -7.26
C THR A 565 -34.36 13.36 -8.22
N HIS A 566 -33.36 12.59 -7.75
CA HIS A 566 -32.65 11.63 -8.58
C HIS A 566 -32.30 10.36 -7.79
N LEU A 567 -32.08 9.27 -8.50
CA LEU A 567 -31.32 8.12 -8.05
C LEU A 567 -29.95 8.10 -8.74
N ASP A 568 -28.90 7.97 -7.96
CA ASP A 568 -27.52 7.83 -8.41
C ASP A 568 -27.09 6.37 -8.16
N LEU A 569 -26.61 5.69 -9.19
CA LEU A 569 -26.01 4.36 -9.10
C LEU A 569 -24.51 4.49 -9.41
N ARG A 570 -23.65 3.81 -8.65
CA ARG A 570 -22.23 3.69 -8.99
C ARG A 570 -21.99 2.35 -9.68
N LEU A 571 -21.68 2.40 -10.99
CA LEU A 571 -21.52 1.22 -11.85
C LEU A 571 -20.13 1.22 -12.50
N ALA A 572 -19.35 0.16 -12.28
CA ALA A 572 -18.09 -0.08 -13.00
C ALA A 572 -18.33 -1.03 -14.17
N VAL A 573 -17.67 -0.81 -15.31
CA VAL A 573 -17.92 -1.56 -16.55
C VAL A 573 -16.70 -2.41 -16.89
N ASP A 574 -16.93 -3.65 -17.28
CA ASP A 574 -15.87 -4.54 -17.77
C ASP A 574 -15.29 -4.01 -19.09
N VAL A 575 -13.96 -3.96 -19.16
CA VAL A 575 -13.21 -3.52 -20.35
C VAL A 575 -13.42 -4.43 -21.57
N ALA A 576 -13.89 -5.66 -21.37
CA ALA A 576 -14.29 -6.55 -22.45
C ALA A 576 -15.46 -5.99 -23.30
N PHE A 577 -16.12 -4.94 -22.82
CA PHE A 577 -17.21 -4.25 -23.50
C PHE A 577 -16.87 -2.77 -23.70
N SER A 578 -17.20 -2.21 -24.87
CA SER A 578 -16.98 -0.78 -25.14
C SER A 578 -17.85 0.12 -24.27
N SER A 579 -19.10 -0.29 -24.07
CA SER A 579 -20.07 0.40 -23.22
C SER A 579 -21.25 -0.51 -22.88
N VAL A 580 -21.93 -0.18 -21.78
CA VAL A 580 -23.16 -0.82 -21.33
C VAL A 580 -24.27 0.21 -21.14
N GLN A 581 -25.52 -0.25 -21.12
CA GLN A 581 -26.66 0.61 -20.86
C GLN A 581 -27.68 -0.15 -20.02
N LEU A 582 -28.04 0.42 -18.87
CA LEU A 582 -29.01 -0.13 -17.92
C LEU A 582 -30.13 0.90 -17.68
N GLY A 583 -31.37 0.43 -17.70
CA GLY A 583 -32.53 1.16 -17.20
C GLY A 583 -32.81 0.82 -15.74
N VAL A 584 -33.58 1.67 -15.06
CA VAL A 584 -34.00 1.45 -13.67
C VAL A 584 -35.52 1.50 -13.58
N ARG A 585 -36.09 0.55 -12.86
CA ARG A 585 -37.48 0.54 -12.42
C ARG A 585 -37.55 0.58 -10.90
N LEU A 586 -38.59 1.22 -10.39
CA LEU A 586 -38.93 1.17 -8.97
C LEU A 586 -40.14 0.28 -8.76
N VAL A 587 -40.12 -0.48 -7.67
CA VAL A 587 -41.25 -1.30 -7.22
C VAL A 587 -41.68 -0.80 -5.85
N ASP A 588 -42.95 -0.45 -5.69
CA ASP A 588 -43.51 -0.04 -4.40
C ASP A 588 -43.90 -1.26 -3.55
N ARG A 589 -44.33 -1.01 -2.31
CA ARG A 589 -44.78 -2.07 -1.39
C ARG A 589 -46.01 -2.84 -1.89
N ARG A 590 -46.81 -2.25 -2.78
CA ARG A 590 -48.00 -2.87 -3.38
C ARG A 590 -47.67 -3.67 -4.64
N GLY A 591 -46.41 -3.67 -5.07
CA GLY A 591 -45.94 -4.34 -6.28
C GLY A 591 -46.17 -3.53 -7.56
N ALA A 592 -46.61 -2.28 -7.47
CA ALA A 592 -46.68 -1.40 -8.63
C ALA A 592 -45.26 -1.09 -9.12
N VAL A 593 -45.09 -0.97 -10.43
CA VAL A 593 -43.80 -0.74 -11.07
C VAL A 593 -43.83 0.53 -11.90
N ILE A 594 -42.77 1.35 -11.80
CA ILE A 594 -42.54 2.48 -12.71
C ILE A 594 -41.14 2.41 -13.32
N ASP A 595 -41.05 2.59 -14.64
CA ASP A 595 -39.78 2.74 -15.36
C ASP A 595 -39.33 4.20 -15.25
N LEU A 596 -38.09 4.43 -14.83
CA LEU A 596 -37.53 5.76 -14.74
C LEU A 596 -37.04 6.22 -16.12
N PRO A 597 -37.31 7.48 -16.50
CA PRO A 597 -36.79 8.01 -17.75
C PRO A 597 -35.26 8.11 -17.66
N ALA A 598 -34.60 7.86 -18.80
CA ALA A 598 -33.15 7.72 -19.00
C ALA A 598 -32.59 6.31 -18.78
N ALA A 599 -31.64 5.95 -19.64
CA ALA A 599 -30.75 4.81 -19.49
C ALA A 599 -29.39 5.30 -20.02
N PRO A 600 -28.59 5.99 -19.20
CA PRO A 600 -27.31 6.53 -19.67
C PRO A 600 -26.41 5.38 -20.15
N ARG A 601 -25.73 5.60 -21.28
CA ARG A 601 -24.66 4.72 -21.74
C ARG A 601 -23.44 4.97 -20.87
N VAL A 602 -22.77 3.89 -20.46
CA VAL A 602 -21.59 3.91 -19.59
C VAL A 602 -20.46 3.23 -20.34
N PRO A 603 -19.44 3.97 -20.79
CA PRO A 603 -18.29 3.37 -21.45
C PRO A 603 -17.37 2.68 -20.46
N SER A 604 -16.61 1.69 -20.93
CA SER A 604 -15.42 1.22 -20.22
C SER A 604 -14.30 2.26 -20.30
N LEU A 605 -13.32 2.14 -19.40
CA LEU A 605 -12.19 3.07 -19.36
C LEU A 605 -11.10 2.66 -20.38
N PRO A 606 -10.41 3.65 -21.00
CA PRO A 606 -9.49 3.43 -22.12
C PRO A 606 -8.20 2.69 -21.75
N GLY A 607 -7.60 1.98 -22.69
CA GLY A 607 -6.32 1.31 -22.51
C GLY A 607 -6.12 0.13 -23.45
N THR A 608 -4.90 -0.08 -23.92
CA THR A 608 -4.53 -1.23 -24.77
C THR A 608 -3.84 -2.35 -24.00
N ALA A 609 -3.34 -2.07 -22.80
CA ALA A 609 -2.72 -3.05 -21.92
C ALA A 609 -2.85 -2.67 -20.44
N GLY A 610 -2.66 -3.64 -19.55
CA GLY A 610 -2.37 -3.38 -18.15
C GLY A 610 -1.16 -2.42 -18.00
N PRO A 611 -1.20 -1.46 -17.07
CA PRO A 611 -2.14 -1.33 -15.96
C PRO A 611 -3.43 -0.54 -16.30
N LEU A 612 -3.69 -0.17 -17.56
CA LEU A 612 -4.89 0.59 -17.94
C LEU A 612 -6.14 -0.28 -18.05
N GLY A 613 -7.25 0.31 -18.49
CA GLY A 613 -8.54 -0.36 -18.46
C GLY A 613 -9.02 -0.60 -17.03
N LYS A 614 -8.94 0.44 -16.19
CA LYS A 614 -9.34 0.37 -14.78
C LYS A 614 -10.83 0.03 -14.67
N ILE A 615 -11.19 -0.83 -13.72
CA ILE A 615 -12.59 -1.11 -13.36
C ILE A 615 -13.02 -0.11 -12.29
N TRP A 616 -13.44 1.08 -12.74
CA TRP A 616 -13.82 2.20 -11.87
C TRP A 616 -15.26 2.63 -12.12
N ALA A 617 -15.98 2.92 -11.04
CA ALA A 617 -17.41 3.15 -11.07
C ALA A 617 -17.76 4.56 -11.53
N GLN A 618 -18.68 4.66 -12.48
CA GLN A 618 -19.24 5.91 -12.97
C GLN A 618 -20.64 6.13 -12.39
N THR A 619 -21.05 7.40 -12.26
CA THR A 619 -22.40 7.75 -11.77
C THR A 619 -23.43 7.62 -12.88
N LEU A 620 -24.40 6.73 -12.71
CA LEU A 620 -25.61 6.66 -13.53
C LEU A 620 -26.74 7.35 -12.78
N ARG A 621 -27.28 8.41 -13.37
CA ARG A 621 -28.30 9.25 -12.73
C ARG A 621 -29.65 9.11 -13.43
N PHE A 622 -30.68 8.82 -12.64
CA PHE A 622 -32.08 8.68 -13.08
C PHE A 622 -32.95 9.74 -12.41
N ASP A 623 -33.82 10.38 -13.19
CA ASP A 623 -34.71 11.44 -12.70
C ASP A 623 -35.97 10.85 -12.04
N LEU A 624 -36.29 11.31 -10.84
CA LEU A 624 -37.49 10.93 -10.08
C LEU A 624 -38.62 11.95 -10.17
N THR A 625 -38.37 13.14 -10.71
CA THR A 625 -39.34 14.24 -10.70
C THR A 625 -40.63 13.88 -11.43
N GLY A 626 -40.52 13.26 -12.61
CA GLY A 626 -41.68 12.78 -13.38
C GLY A 626 -42.43 11.61 -12.73
N ALA A 627 -41.73 10.73 -12.01
CA ALA A 627 -42.32 9.56 -11.35
C ALA A 627 -43.27 9.95 -10.21
N ARG A 628 -42.94 11.03 -9.49
CA ARG A 628 -43.65 11.50 -8.30
C ARG A 628 -45.15 11.77 -8.51
N ALA A 629 -45.55 12.18 -9.72
CA ALA A 629 -46.96 12.47 -10.02
C ALA A 629 -47.79 11.21 -10.31
N ARG A 630 -47.15 10.05 -10.52
CA ARG A 630 -47.80 8.83 -11.05
C ARG A 630 -47.49 7.57 -10.24
N PHE A 631 -46.65 7.68 -9.21
CA PHE A 631 -46.12 6.55 -8.47
C PHE A 631 -45.88 6.91 -7.00
N ASP A 632 -46.16 5.96 -6.10
CA ASP A 632 -45.95 6.14 -4.67
C ASP A 632 -44.47 5.97 -4.31
N LEU A 633 -43.79 7.10 -4.09
CA LEU A 633 -42.39 7.13 -3.68
C LEU A 633 -42.19 6.97 -2.16
N THR A 634 -43.25 6.84 -1.35
CA THR A 634 -43.14 6.78 0.12
C THR A 634 -42.67 5.40 0.61
N GLN A 635 -42.96 4.34 -0.13
CA GLN A 635 -42.69 2.96 0.27
C GLN A 635 -42.11 2.13 -0.88
N ILE A 636 -40.90 2.48 -1.32
CA ILE A 636 -40.17 1.70 -2.33
C ILE A 636 -39.66 0.41 -1.72
N ALA A 637 -40.03 -0.73 -2.28
CA ALA A 637 -39.68 -2.06 -1.81
C ALA A 637 -38.56 -2.72 -2.63
N ALA A 638 -38.38 -2.33 -3.90
CA ALA A 638 -37.27 -2.83 -4.72
C ALA A 638 -36.79 -1.82 -5.76
N VAL A 639 -35.53 -1.98 -6.17
CA VAL A 639 -34.95 -1.36 -7.36
C VAL A 639 -34.71 -2.47 -8.37
N GLU A 640 -35.25 -2.36 -9.59
CA GLU A 640 -35.05 -3.34 -10.65
C GLU A 640 -34.20 -2.74 -11.77
N LEU A 641 -33.09 -3.40 -12.09
CA LEU A 641 -32.22 -3.04 -13.20
C LEU A 641 -32.68 -3.76 -14.47
N VAL A 642 -32.60 -3.09 -15.62
CA VAL A 642 -33.06 -3.62 -16.91
C VAL A 642 -31.96 -3.43 -17.97
N SER A 643 -31.48 -4.50 -18.61
CA SER A 643 -30.50 -4.36 -19.69
C SER A 643 -31.11 -3.66 -20.90
N ARG A 644 -30.39 -2.67 -21.44
CA ARG A 644 -30.73 -1.99 -22.69
C ARG A 644 -29.78 -2.34 -23.82
N THR A 645 -28.59 -2.86 -23.52
CA THR A 645 -27.71 -3.52 -24.50
C THR A 645 -28.01 -5.02 -24.61
N GLY A 646 -27.70 -5.61 -25.76
CA GLY A 646 -27.90 -7.03 -26.02
C GLY A 646 -26.97 -7.94 -25.21
N ARG A 647 -25.86 -7.43 -24.70
CA ARG A 647 -24.89 -8.14 -23.85
C ARG A 647 -24.10 -7.13 -23.03
N GLY A 648 -23.55 -7.56 -21.90
CA GLY A 648 -22.69 -6.73 -21.06
C GLY A 648 -22.33 -7.40 -19.75
N HIS A 649 -21.30 -6.83 -19.11
CA HIS A 649 -20.81 -7.21 -17.79
C HIS A 649 -20.41 -5.93 -17.04
N ALA A 650 -20.87 -5.80 -15.80
CA ALA A 650 -20.65 -4.61 -14.98
C ALA A 650 -20.81 -4.94 -13.49
N TRP A 651 -20.25 -4.10 -12.63
CA TRP A 651 -20.39 -4.22 -11.18
C TRP A 651 -21.13 -3.02 -10.59
N LEU A 652 -22.22 -3.28 -9.88
CA LEU A 652 -22.93 -2.27 -9.11
C LEU A 652 -22.37 -2.21 -7.69
N LEU A 653 -21.92 -1.02 -7.27
CA LEU A 653 -21.34 -0.80 -5.95
C LEU A 653 -22.41 -0.37 -4.93
N ASP A 654 -23.27 0.57 -5.29
CA ASP A 654 -24.37 1.06 -4.46
C ASP A 654 -25.38 1.91 -5.25
N VAL A 655 -26.53 2.18 -4.60
CA VAL A 655 -27.61 3.04 -5.08
C VAL A 655 -27.95 4.07 -4.01
N HIS A 656 -28.01 5.34 -4.41
CA HIS A 656 -28.27 6.47 -3.54
C HIS A 656 -29.42 7.35 -4.06
N ALA A 657 -30.26 7.82 -3.16
CA ALA A 657 -31.25 8.85 -3.46
C ALA A 657 -30.67 10.23 -3.20
N ARG A 658 -30.82 11.16 -4.16
CA ARG A 658 -30.21 12.49 -4.11
C ARG A 658 -31.26 13.60 -4.01
N ARG A 659 -31.07 14.52 -3.06
CA ARG A 659 -31.82 15.78 -2.95
C ARG A 659 -31.04 16.94 -3.59
N PRO A 660 -31.69 17.98 -4.12
CA PRO A 660 -31.00 19.10 -4.76
C PRO A 660 -30.27 20.01 -3.75
N GLY A 661 -29.25 20.72 -4.22
CA GLY A 661 -28.48 21.69 -3.44
C GLY A 661 -27.17 21.15 -2.88
N ALA A 662 -26.39 22.05 -2.27
CA ALA A 662 -25.10 21.79 -1.65
C ALA A 662 -25.19 21.90 -0.13
N VAL A 663 -24.26 21.26 0.59
CA VAL A 663 -24.16 21.32 2.04
C VAL A 663 -22.72 21.66 2.40
N VAL A 664 -22.56 22.71 3.21
CA VAL A 664 -21.30 22.97 3.91
C VAL A 664 -21.33 22.17 5.21
N THR A 665 -20.26 21.44 5.49
CA THR A 665 -20.12 20.62 6.69
C THR A 665 -18.96 21.06 7.55
N THR A 666 -18.96 20.60 8.79
CA THR A 666 -17.88 20.81 9.76
C THR A 666 -17.31 19.46 10.18
N PRO A 667 -16.03 19.40 10.57
CA PRO A 667 -15.44 18.19 11.12
C PRO A 667 -16.28 17.57 12.23
N ILE A 668 -16.36 16.24 12.22
CA ILE A 668 -16.95 15.47 13.31
C ILE A 668 -15.78 14.83 14.07
N ALA A 669 -15.65 15.17 15.34
CA ALA A 669 -14.68 14.55 16.22
C ALA A 669 -15.13 13.13 16.57
N LEU A 670 -14.42 12.14 16.04
CA LEU A 670 -14.58 10.73 16.42
C LEU A 670 -13.43 10.34 17.38
N PRO A 671 -13.66 9.38 18.30
CA PRO A 671 -12.59 8.84 19.12
C PRO A 671 -11.52 8.22 18.21
N ARG A 672 -10.27 8.57 18.47
CA ARG A 672 -9.10 8.07 17.73
C ARG A 672 -8.43 6.96 18.53
N VAL A 673 -8.38 5.77 17.95
CA VAL A 673 -7.80 4.57 18.59
C VAL A 673 -6.43 4.27 18.00
N SER A 674 -5.41 4.13 18.84
CA SER A 674 -4.04 3.80 18.42
C SER A 674 -3.56 2.53 19.11
N VAL A 675 -2.83 1.69 18.38
CA VAL A 675 -2.11 0.54 18.95
C VAL A 675 -0.66 0.95 19.20
N ALA A 676 -0.10 0.48 20.32
CA ALA A 676 1.29 0.73 20.69
C ALA A 676 2.19 -0.45 20.32
N THR A 677 3.49 -0.22 20.31
CA THR A 677 4.49 -1.30 20.37
C THR A 677 4.92 -1.49 21.82
N ARG A 678 5.02 -2.73 22.27
CA ARG A 678 5.42 -3.08 23.64
C ARG A 678 6.34 -4.28 23.67
N GLU A 679 7.33 -4.23 24.55
CA GLU A 679 8.21 -5.35 24.88
C GLU A 679 7.76 -5.96 26.20
N VAL A 680 7.73 -7.29 26.28
CA VAL A 680 7.35 -8.06 27.47
C VAL A 680 8.26 -9.27 27.57
N LEU A 681 8.70 -9.64 28.78
CA LEU A 681 9.46 -10.88 28.98
C LEU A 681 8.63 -12.10 28.60
N GLU A 682 9.22 -13.15 28.04
CA GLU A 682 8.49 -14.37 27.68
C GLU A 682 7.93 -15.10 28.90
N GLY A 683 8.73 -15.15 29.97
CA GLY A 683 8.46 -15.88 31.20
C GLY A 683 8.54 -17.39 31.02
N GLY A 684 8.53 -18.12 32.14
CA GLY A 684 8.65 -19.58 32.13
C GLY A 684 7.55 -20.35 31.38
N PRO A 685 7.68 -21.68 31.31
CA PRO A 685 6.98 -22.55 30.38
C PRO A 685 5.46 -22.45 30.44
N GLY A 686 4.87 -22.32 29.26
CA GLY A 686 3.44 -22.43 29.04
C GLY A 686 2.84 -21.23 28.29
N THR A 687 1.54 -21.35 27.97
CA THR A 687 0.82 -20.31 27.26
C THR A 687 0.16 -19.32 28.21
N ARG A 688 0.35 -18.01 27.96
CA ARG A 688 -0.38 -16.94 28.65
C ARG A 688 -0.94 -15.92 27.67
N THR A 689 -1.88 -15.10 28.13
CA THR A 689 -2.44 -14.01 27.32
C THR A 689 -1.86 -12.68 27.77
N VAL A 690 -1.14 -12.01 26.86
CA VAL A 690 -0.68 -10.63 27.04
C VAL A 690 -1.72 -9.69 26.44
N ARG A 691 -1.99 -8.58 27.13
CA ARG A 691 -2.92 -7.55 26.67
C ARG A 691 -2.15 -6.32 26.19
N LEU A 692 -2.08 -6.14 24.87
CA LEU A 692 -1.48 -4.96 24.25
C LEU A 692 -2.46 -3.78 24.34
N PRO A 693 -2.12 -2.67 25.02
CA PRO A 693 -3.07 -1.59 25.27
C PRO A 693 -3.39 -0.79 24.00
N LEU A 694 -4.67 -0.44 23.84
CA LEU A 694 -5.14 0.52 22.85
C LEU A 694 -5.29 1.90 23.51
N HIS A 695 -4.69 2.90 22.89
CA HIS A 695 -4.75 4.29 23.33
C HIS A 695 -5.93 4.97 22.64
N ILE A 696 -6.94 5.35 23.44
CA ILE A 696 -8.14 6.02 22.96
C ILE A 696 -8.02 7.51 23.29
N ARG A 697 -8.11 8.36 22.26
CA ARG A 697 -8.16 9.82 22.42
C ARG A 697 -9.53 10.34 21.98
N GLY A 698 -10.17 11.14 22.82
CA GLY A 698 -11.54 11.61 22.61
C GLY A 698 -12.58 10.65 23.17
N ASP A 699 -13.85 11.06 23.14
CA ASP A 699 -14.93 10.34 23.81
C ASP A 699 -15.62 9.33 22.88
N VAL A 700 -15.79 8.11 23.36
CA VAL A 700 -16.63 7.11 22.70
C VAL A 700 -18.08 7.35 23.08
N VAL A 701 -18.83 8.08 22.26
CA VAL A 701 -20.22 8.48 22.54
C VAL A 701 -21.27 7.53 21.94
N ALA A 702 -20.86 6.69 20.99
CA ALA A 702 -21.67 5.67 20.34
C ALA A 702 -20.84 4.38 20.20
N PRO A 703 -21.45 3.20 20.01
CA PRO A 703 -20.69 1.96 19.78
C PRO A 703 -19.73 2.12 18.59
N ALA A 704 -18.43 2.09 18.87
CA ALA A 704 -17.39 2.21 17.87
C ALA A 704 -16.81 0.84 17.52
N THR A 705 -16.64 0.58 16.23
CA THR A 705 -16.22 -0.74 15.75
C THR A 705 -14.88 -0.64 15.04
N LEU A 706 -13.94 -1.52 15.41
CA LEU A 706 -12.68 -1.73 14.72
C LEU A 706 -12.56 -3.19 14.27
N TRP A 707 -11.79 -3.41 13.21
CA TRP A 707 -11.18 -4.70 12.96
C TRP A 707 -9.78 -4.72 13.57
N VAL A 708 -9.42 -5.81 14.22
CA VAL A 708 -8.09 -6.06 14.75
C VAL A 708 -7.55 -7.31 14.09
N SER A 709 -6.37 -7.19 13.49
CA SER A 709 -5.59 -8.30 12.98
C SER A 709 -4.33 -8.44 13.84
N VAL A 710 -4.06 -9.66 14.29
CA VAL A 710 -2.82 -10.05 14.95
C VAL A 710 -2.11 -11.04 14.05
N PHE A 711 -0.85 -10.80 13.73
CA PHE A 711 0.00 -11.70 12.96
C PHE A 711 1.20 -12.12 13.81
N GLY A 712 1.50 -13.41 13.83
CA GLY A 712 2.61 -14.00 14.58
C GLY A 712 2.98 -15.37 14.02
N PRO A 713 3.78 -16.17 14.75
CA PRO A 713 4.24 -17.48 14.28
C PRO A 713 3.12 -18.45 13.88
N ASP A 714 1.97 -18.39 14.57
CA ASP A 714 0.80 -19.24 14.31
C ASP A 714 -0.09 -18.74 13.15
N GLY A 715 0.41 -17.80 12.35
CA GLY A 715 -0.33 -17.14 11.27
C GLY A 715 -1.10 -15.91 11.72
N GLN A 716 -2.11 -15.52 10.93
CA GLN A 716 -2.92 -14.33 11.18
C GLN A 716 -4.29 -14.66 11.80
N GLN A 717 -4.67 -13.91 12.84
CA GLN A 717 -6.01 -13.97 13.42
C GLN A 717 -6.66 -12.59 13.42
N GLY A 718 -7.89 -12.53 12.90
CA GLY A 718 -8.70 -11.31 12.83
C GLY A 718 -9.96 -11.40 13.66
N TYR A 719 -10.34 -10.30 14.31
CA TYR A 719 -11.64 -10.21 14.97
C TYR A 719 -12.18 -8.79 15.03
N ARG A 720 -13.50 -8.70 15.18
CA ARG A 720 -14.22 -7.43 15.35
C ARG A 720 -14.18 -6.99 16.81
N LEU A 721 -13.60 -5.82 17.08
CA LEU A 721 -13.61 -5.17 18.38
C LEU A 721 -14.68 -4.08 18.42
N VAL A 722 -15.62 -4.19 19.36
CA VAL A 722 -16.64 -3.14 19.61
C VAL A 722 -16.31 -2.44 20.91
N LEU A 723 -16.19 -1.12 20.87
CA LEU A 723 -16.01 -0.24 22.03
C LEU A 723 -17.38 0.33 22.42
N PRO A 724 -17.96 -0.05 23.57
CA PRO A 724 -19.18 0.55 24.06
C PRO A 724 -19.04 2.06 24.35
N PRO A 725 -20.14 2.82 24.37
CA PRO A 725 -20.12 4.20 24.85
C PRO A 725 -19.48 4.32 26.24
N GLY A 726 -18.66 5.34 26.46
CA GLY A 726 -17.91 5.56 27.71
C GLY A 726 -16.60 4.76 27.83
N THR A 727 -16.21 3.99 26.81
CA THR A 727 -14.94 3.24 26.85
C THR A 727 -13.74 4.18 26.88
N THR A 728 -12.91 4.05 27.92
CA THR A 728 -11.65 4.80 28.09
C THR A 728 -10.40 3.93 27.99
N ARG A 729 -10.57 2.60 28.05
CA ARG A 729 -9.48 1.61 27.99
C ARG A 729 -9.92 0.41 27.16
N ALA A 730 -9.05 -0.05 26.28
CA ALA A 730 -9.22 -1.29 25.54
C ALA A 730 -7.85 -1.95 25.32
N SER A 731 -7.85 -3.23 24.96
CA SER A 731 -6.62 -3.97 24.72
C SER A 731 -6.83 -5.09 23.70
N VAL A 732 -5.78 -5.42 22.97
CA VAL A 732 -5.71 -6.59 22.09
C VAL A 732 -5.13 -7.77 22.89
N PRO A 733 -5.90 -8.84 23.15
CA PRO A 733 -5.34 -10.07 23.71
C PRO A 733 -4.50 -10.80 22.66
N ILE A 734 -3.29 -11.19 23.06
CA ILE A 734 -2.35 -11.97 22.25
C ILE A 734 -1.93 -13.17 23.10
N ARG A 735 -2.10 -14.38 22.55
CA ARG A 735 -1.61 -15.60 23.19
C ARG A 735 -0.12 -15.73 22.86
N VAL A 736 0.68 -15.91 23.89
CA VAL A 736 2.13 -16.04 23.79
C VAL A 736 2.57 -17.29 24.54
N GLU A 737 3.63 -17.91 24.08
CA GLU A 737 4.27 -19.05 24.71
C GLU A 737 5.65 -18.65 25.20
N GLY A 738 5.91 -18.90 26.48
CA GLY A 738 7.22 -18.75 27.10
C GLY A 738 7.82 -20.12 27.41
N ASN A 739 9.11 -20.17 27.67
CA ASN A 739 9.87 -21.38 27.93
C ASN A 739 10.99 -21.15 28.96
N ASP A 740 11.84 -22.15 29.23
CA ASP A 740 12.97 -22.05 30.19
C ASP A 740 14.33 -22.23 29.45
N GLN A 741 14.38 -21.99 28.14
CA GLN A 741 15.56 -22.12 27.30
C GLN A 741 15.81 -20.81 26.58
N PHE A 742 17.07 -20.37 26.59
CA PHE A 742 17.46 -19.17 25.89
C PHE A 742 17.18 -19.27 24.38
N ASP A 743 16.47 -18.27 23.88
CA ASP A 743 16.16 -17.98 22.50
C ASP A 743 16.78 -16.60 22.15
N PRO A 744 17.86 -16.54 21.35
CA PRO A 744 18.45 -15.26 20.95
C PRO A 744 17.52 -14.42 20.07
N MET A 745 16.36 -14.94 19.64
CA MET A 745 15.48 -14.28 18.69
C MET A 745 14.28 -13.61 19.36
N VAL A 746 14.08 -12.32 19.06
CA VAL A 746 12.89 -11.59 19.53
C VAL A 746 11.65 -12.12 18.79
N ARG A 747 10.77 -12.81 19.51
CA ARG A 747 9.46 -13.21 18.96
C ARG A 747 8.55 -12.00 18.87
N GLU A 748 8.09 -11.63 17.68
CA GLU A 748 7.24 -10.46 17.45
C GLU A 748 5.84 -10.88 16.97
N TYR A 749 4.81 -10.32 17.61
CA TYR A 749 3.42 -10.39 17.19
C TYR A 749 2.99 -9.01 16.73
N GLY A 750 2.88 -8.81 15.42
CA GLY A 750 2.41 -7.55 14.90
C GLY A 750 0.89 -7.41 15.00
N VAL A 751 0.43 -6.17 15.13
CA VAL A 751 -0.99 -5.83 15.28
C VAL A 751 -1.34 -4.69 14.35
N VAL A 752 -2.35 -4.90 13.52
CA VAL A 752 -2.94 -3.85 12.68
C VAL A 752 -4.38 -3.61 13.10
N ILE A 753 -4.79 -2.34 13.17
CA ILE A 753 -6.17 -1.95 13.46
C ILE A 753 -6.77 -1.11 12.34
N LYS A 754 -8.04 -1.36 12.01
CA LYS A 754 -8.80 -0.60 11.01
C LYS A 754 -10.13 -0.16 11.60
N ALA A 755 -10.46 1.12 11.45
CA ALA A 755 -11.77 1.62 11.86
C ALA A 755 -12.85 1.13 10.90
N LEU A 756 -13.97 0.64 11.44
CA LEU A 756 -15.14 0.24 10.66
C LEU A 756 -16.31 1.21 10.86
N SER A 757 -16.50 1.74 12.08
CA SER A 757 -17.53 2.75 12.37
C SER A 757 -17.28 3.52 13.67
N GLN A 758 -17.76 4.76 13.74
CA GLN A 758 -17.79 5.66 14.90
C GLN A 758 -16.44 5.88 15.63
N ALA A 759 -15.32 5.58 14.97
CA ALA A 759 -13.96 5.85 15.43
C ALA A 759 -13.05 6.11 14.23
N THR A 760 -11.92 6.76 14.46
CA THR A 760 -10.79 6.79 13.52
C THR A 760 -9.61 6.04 14.11
N THR A 761 -8.61 5.69 13.30
CA THR A 761 -7.36 5.13 13.81
C THR A 761 -6.25 6.17 13.87
N GLY A 762 -5.45 6.10 14.94
CA GLY A 762 -4.20 6.83 15.10
C GLY A 762 -3.05 5.97 14.59
N GLN A 763 -2.05 5.69 15.41
CA GLN A 763 -1.04 4.69 15.05
C GLN A 763 -1.76 3.34 14.85
N TYR A 764 -1.82 2.87 13.60
CA TYR A 764 -2.65 1.73 13.21
C TYR A 764 -1.85 0.42 13.11
N ILE A 765 -0.52 0.51 13.17
CA ILE A 765 0.42 -0.61 13.23
C ILE A 765 1.17 -0.53 14.56
N GLY A 766 1.19 -1.64 15.28
CA GLY A 766 1.98 -1.84 16.49
C GLY A 766 2.48 -3.27 16.57
N ALA A 767 3.19 -3.60 17.64
CA ALA A 767 3.69 -4.95 17.85
C ALA A 767 3.81 -5.30 19.33
N LEU A 768 3.71 -6.58 19.67
CA LEU A 768 4.16 -7.14 20.93
C LEU A 768 5.44 -7.92 20.66
N ARG A 769 6.54 -7.49 21.26
CA ARG A 769 7.82 -8.19 21.22
C ARG A 769 8.00 -8.96 22.51
N LEU A 770 8.26 -10.25 22.41
CA LEU A 770 8.71 -11.05 23.54
C LEU A 770 10.22 -11.04 23.59
N ILE A 771 10.71 -10.68 24.76
CA ILE A 771 12.14 -10.66 25.08
C ILE A 771 12.40 -11.87 25.95
N ASP A 772 13.40 -12.65 25.57
CA ASP A 772 13.89 -13.78 26.36
C ASP A 772 14.39 -13.30 27.73
N ASP A 773 14.07 -14.03 28.80
CA ASP A 773 14.49 -13.72 30.18
C ASP A 773 15.50 -14.71 30.76
N GLU A 774 16.00 -15.62 29.92
CA GLU A 774 16.97 -16.65 30.24
C GLU A 774 18.41 -16.13 30.03
N PRO A 775 19.39 -16.67 30.76
CA PRO A 775 20.79 -16.32 30.52
C PRO A 775 21.24 -16.88 29.17
N ALA A 776 21.93 -16.07 28.37
CA ALA A 776 22.57 -16.51 27.14
C ALA A 776 23.65 -17.58 27.42
N PRO A 777 23.73 -18.69 26.65
CA PRO A 777 24.82 -19.65 26.77
C PRO A 777 26.14 -19.03 26.33
N VAL A 778 27.25 -19.59 26.83
CA VAL A 778 28.58 -19.27 26.34
C VAL A 778 28.86 -20.13 25.10
N LEU A 779 29.09 -19.49 23.96
CA LEU A 779 29.59 -20.13 22.75
C LEU A 779 31.13 -20.12 22.73
N THR A 780 31.73 -21.30 22.63
CA THR A 780 33.17 -21.47 22.37
C THR A 780 33.39 -22.12 21.02
N PHE A 781 34.51 -21.81 20.37
CA PHE A 781 34.93 -22.44 19.12
C PHE A 781 36.39 -22.84 19.23
N GLU A 782 36.68 -24.13 19.09
CA GLU A 782 38.01 -24.70 19.34
C GLU A 782 38.42 -25.70 18.26
N ALA A 783 39.72 -25.78 17.98
CA ALA A 783 40.28 -26.81 17.11
C ALA A 783 40.48 -28.13 17.88
N THR A 784 39.40 -28.87 18.10
CA THR A 784 39.39 -30.15 18.84
C THR A 784 40.31 -31.20 18.22
N ARG A 785 40.50 -31.13 16.90
CA ARG A 785 41.63 -31.76 16.19
C ARG A 785 42.30 -30.73 15.29
N GLY A 786 43.06 -29.82 15.91
CA GLY A 786 43.76 -28.74 15.21
C GLY A 786 45.16 -29.07 14.67
N ARG A 787 45.67 -30.28 14.88
CA ARG A 787 46.94 -30.74 14.30
C ARG A 787 46.81 -32.17 13.80
N VAL A 788 47.06 -32.39 12.52
CA VAL A 788 46.92 -33.71 11.89
C VAL A 788 48.06 -34.00 10.94
N ALA A 789 48.29 -35.28 10.69
CA ALA A 789 49.03 -35.72 9.52
C ALA A 789 48.12 -35.64 8.28
N GLU A 790 48.68 -35.50 7.09
CA GLU A 790 47.97 -35.67 5.81
C GLU A 790 47.15 -36.96 5.76
N GLY A 791 46.04 -36.93 5.02
CA GLY A 791 45.06 -38.02 4.99
C GLY A 791 44.17 -38.12 6.24
N ARG A 792 44.23 -37.14 7.15
CA ARG A 792 43.37 -37.07 8.34
C ARG A 792 42.58 -35.77 8.38
N THR A 793 41.46 -35.79 9.09
CA THR A 793 40.53 -34.65 9.16
C THR A 793 40.91 -33.68 10.27
N LEU A 794 41.09 -32.40 9.94
CA LEU A 794 41.05 -31.32 10.93
C LEU A 794 39.61 -31.15 11.42
N VAL A 795 39.41 -31.06 12.72
CA VAL A 795 38.08 -30.91 13.33
C VAL A 795 38.06 -29.66 14.20
N PHE A 796 37.09 -28.80 13.93
CA PHE A 796 36.80 -27.59 14.69
C PHE A 796 35.41 -27.73 15.28
N THR A 797 35.27 -27.52 16.59
CA THR A 797 34.02 -27.75 17.31
C THR A 797 33.54 -26.46 17.94
N ALA A 798 32.32 -26.07 17.62
CA ALA A 798 31.58 -25.09 18.41
C ALA A 798 30.90 -25.81 19.59
N SER A 799 30.89 -25.19 20.76
CA SER A 799 30.24 -25.73 21.96
C SER A 799 29.47 -24.64 22.70
N LEU A 800 28.25 -24.97 23.11
CA LEU A 800 27.38 -24.15 23.96
C LEU A 800 27.40 -24.69 25.39
N SER A 801 27.42 -23.79 26.39
CA SER A 801 27.38 -24.19 27.81
C SER A 801 26.10 -24.93 28.22
N PHE A 802 25.01 -24.74 27.49
CA PHE A 802 23.72 -25.45 27.62
C PHE A 802 22.93 -25.30 26.31
N PRO A 803 21.97 -26.21 26.03
CA PRO A 803 21.20 -26.15 24.77
C PRO A 803 20.29 -24.91 24.70
N VAL A 804 19.98 -24.50 23.47
CA VAL A 804 19.07 -23.38 23.14
C VAL A 804 17.80 -23.89 22.47
N ALA A 805 16.73 -23.07 22.48
CA ALA A 805 15.45 -23.40 21.85
C ALA A 805 15.43 -23.22 20.32
N ALA A 806 16.43 -22.53 19.76
CA ALA A 806 16.49 -22.16 18.35
C ALA A 806 17.71 -22.76 17.63
N ASP A 807 17.57 -22.98 16.33
CA ASP A 807 18.68 -23.34 15.45
C ASP A 807 19.65 -22.17 15.30
N LEU A 808 20.96 -22.42 15.41
CA LEU A 808 21.99 -21.39 15.24
C LEU A 808 22.79 -21.64 13.95
N TRP A 809 23.00 -20.56 13.20
CA TRP A 809 23.76 -20.56 11.95
C TRP A 809 24.89 -19.55 12.02
N TYR A 810 26.11 -20.01 11.76
CA TYR A 810 27.30 -19.16 11.76
C TYR A 810 28.04 -19.30 10.43
N SER A 811 28.62 -18.20 9.94
CA SER A 811 29.53 -18.26 8.80
C SER A 811 30.94 -18.63 9.24
N ILE A 812 31.59 -19.47 8.45
CA ILE A 812 33.00 -19.83 8.63
C ILE A 812 33.81 -19.14 7.54
N GLN A 813 34.82 -18.38 7.96
CA GLN A 813 35.82 -17.82 7.08
C GLN A 813 37.13 -18.55 7.27
N LEU A 814 37.70 -19.03 6.16
CA LEU A 814 39.07 -19.53 6.11
C LEU A 814 40.01 -18.37 5.75
N ASP A 815 41.20 -18.36 6.33
CA ASP A 815 42.24 -17.36 6.01
C ASP A 815 43.65 -17.96 6.21
N GLU A 816 44.62 -17.38 5.53
CA GLU A 816 46.02 -17.78 5.63
C GLU A 816 46.68 -17.28 6.93
N VAL A 817 47.78 -17.94 7.31
CA VAL A 817 48.72 -17.36 8.27
C VAL A 817 49.90 -16.78 7.50
N ARG A 818 49.93 -15.45 7.36
CA ARG A 818 51.00 -14.75 6.63
C ARG A 818 52.39 -15.26 7.02
N GLY A 819 53.18 -15.63 6.00
CA GLY A 819 54.55 -16.14 6.17
C GLY A 819 54.62 -17.63 6.56
N ARG A 820 53.53 -18.39 6.43
CA ARG A 820 53.46 -19.85 6.58
C ARG A 820 52.86 -20.47 5.31
N PRO A 821 53.24 -21.71 4.95
CA PRO A 821 52.50 -22.50 3.97
C PRO A 821 51.02 -22.67 4.38
N THR A 822 50.12 -22.76 3.41
CA THR A 822 48.66 -22.84 3.60
C THR A 822 48.11 -23.96 2.75
N LEU A 823 46.99 -24.55 3.18
CA LEU A 823 46.24 -25.52 2.38
C LEU A 823 45.74 -24.91 1.07
N PHE A 824 45.84 -25.70 0.02
CA PHE A 824 45.28 -25.55 -1.32
C PHE A 824 44.08 -26.48 -1.53
N THR A 825 43.40 -26.30 -2.66
CA THR A 825 42.18 -27.04 -3.00
C THR A 825 42.41 -28.52 -3.34
N ASP A 826 43.65 -28.92 -3.61
CA ASP A 826 44.07 -30.30 -3.83
C ASP A 826 44.57 -31.01 -2.56
N ASP A 827 44.79 -30.29 -1.47
CA ASP A 827 45.15 -30.87 -0.15
C ASP A 827 43.96 -31.41 0.63
N VAL A 828 42.74 -31.26 0.08
CA VAL A 828 41.48 -31.68 0.68
C VAL A 828 40.69 -32.59 -0.25
N THR A 829 39.75 -33.35 0.29
CA THR A 829 38.99 -34.28 -0.56
C THR A 829 38.10 -33.54 -1.58
N PRO A 830 37.91 -34.08 -2.79
CA PRO A 830 37.02 -33.49 -3.79
C PRO A 830 35.59 -33.28 -3.26
N GLU A 831 35.09 -34.16 -2.40
CA GLU A 831 33.75 -34.04 -1.80
C GLU A 831 33.61 -32.78 -0.94
N PHE A 832 34.66 -32.43 -0.18
CA PHE A 832 34.68 -31.18 0.60
C PHE A 832 34.62 -29.96 -0.31
N MET A 833 35.35 -29.98 -1.43
CA MET A 833 35.33 -28.92 -2.42
C MET A 833 33.96 -28.81 -3.13
N TYR A 834 33.34 -29.93 -3.50
CA TYR A 834 31.98 -29.89 -4.04
C TYR A 834 30.96 -29.37 -3.04
N GLN A 835 31.11 -29.71 -1.76
CA GLN A 835 30.20 -29.26 -0.71
C GLN A 835 30.26 -27.74 -0.48
N TRP A 836 31.46 -27.15 -0.45
CA TRP A 836 31.64 -25.75 -0.01
C TRP A 836 32.09 -24.77 -1.10
N ALA A 837 32.52 -25.26 -2.26
CA ALA A 837 32.88 -24.45 -3.42
C ALA A 837 32.04 -24.78 -4.67
N GLY A 838 31.38 -25.94 -4.72
CA GLY A 838 30.56 -26.40 -5.86
C GLY A 838 31.36 -26.93 -7.05
N TRP A 839 32.68 -26.77 -7.04
CA TRP A 839 33.61 -27.29 -8.05
C TRP A 839 35.01 -27.51 -7.44
N VAL A 840 35.89 -28.18 -8.18
CA VAL A 840 37.32 -28.33 -7.84
C VAL A 840 38.13 -27.51 -8.85
N PRO A 841 38.85 -26.43 -8.43
CA PRO A 841 39.66 -25.63 -9.33
C PRO A 841 40.83 -26.40 -9.97
N ASP A 842 41.15 -26.08 -11.22
CA ASP A 842 42.35 -26.55 -11.94
C ASP A 842 42.95 -25.35 -12.73
N PRO A 843 44.15 -24.85 -12.40
CA PRO A 843 45.08 -25.37 -11.40
C PRO A 843 44.59 -25.14 -9.95
N PRO A 844 45.13 -25.89 -8.97
CA PRO A 844 44.81 -25.72 -7.56
C PRO A 844 45.05 -24.29 -7.04
N GLN A 845 44.22 -23.86 -6.11
CA GLN A 845 44.23 -22.51 -5.53
C GLN A 845 44.30 -22.59 -4.00
N PRO A 846 44.73 -21.53 -3.28
CA PRO A 846 44.66 -21.51 -1.84
C PRO A 846 43.23 -21.76 -1.34
N LEU A 847 43.07 -22.65 -0.37
CA LEU A 847 41.77 -23.14 0.08
C LEU A 847 40.84 -22.00 0.54
N TRP A 848 41.41 -20.98 1.19
CA TRP A 848 40.70 -19.81 1.69
C TRP A 848 40.11 -18.91 0.60
N GLN A 849 40.59 -19.01 -0.65
CA GLN A 849 40.04 -18.25 -1.78
C GLN A 849 38.84 -18.93 -2.43
N SER A 850 38.66 -20.24 -2.18
CA SER A 850 37.69 -21.07 -2.89
C SER A 850 36.51 -21.54 -2.03
N VAL A 851 36.66 -21.55 -0.70
CA VAL A 851 35.69 -22.18 0.21
C VAL A 851 34.85 -21.15 0.95
N TRP A 852 33.52 -21.30 0.88
CA TRP A 852 32.56 -20.50 1.63
C TRP A 852 31.73 -21.42 2.51
N ALA A 853 32.07 -21.50 3.80
CA ALA A 853 31.52 -22.50 4.71
C ALA A 853 30.57 -21.90 5.75
N GLY A 854 29.71 -22.76 6.31
CA GLY A 854 28.81 -22.43 7.40
C GLY A 854 28.81 -23.53 8.47
N LEU A 855 28.43 -23.15 9.69
CA LEU A 855 28.25 -24.06 10.82
C LEU A 855 26.81 -24.00 11.32
N TYR A 856 26.20 -25.16 11.48
CA TYR A 856 24.82 -25.33 11.94
C TYR A 856 24.80 -26.04 13.29
N ILE A 857 24.25 -25.38 14.32
CA ILE A 857 23.96 -25.98 15.63
C ILE A 857 22.45 -26.15 15.74
N PRO A 858 21.90 -27.37 15.66
CA PRO A 858 20.46 -27.60 15.78
C PRO A 858 19.93 -27.17 17.16
N ALA A 859 18.67 -26.75 17.23
CA ALA A 859 17.94 -26.52 18.47
C ALA A 859 18.04 -27.75 19.38
N GLY A 860 18.28 -27.53 20.67
CA GLY A 860 18.50 -28.59 21.66
C GLY A 860 19.89 -29.24 21.62
N ALA A 861 20.73 -28.98 20.61
CA ALA A 861 22.11 -29.44 20.58
C ALA A 861 23.04 -28.47 21.35
N THR A 862 24.16 -28.99 21.81
CA THR A 862 25.21 -28.20 22.48
C THR A 862 26.50 -28.12 21.69
N THR A 863 26.61 -28.85 20.57
CA THR A 863 27.85 -28.92 19.80
C THR A 863 27.57 -29.07 18.31
N ALA A 864 28.42 -28.48 17.48
CA ALA A 864 28.52 -28.77 16.05
C ALA A 864 29.98 -28.78 15.61
N THR A 865 30.29 -29.51 14.55
CA THR A 865 31.64 -29.63 14.01
C THR A 865 31.74 -29.10 12.58
N PHE A 866 32.86 -28.44 12.30
CA PHE A 866 33.34 -28.17 10.95
C PHE A 866 34.60 -28.99 10.71
N GLU A 867 34.64 -29.69 9.59
CA GLU A 867 35.65 -30.69 9.29
C GLU A 867 36.32 -30.38 7.96
N ILE A 868 37.67 -30.35 7.95
CA ILE A 868 38.49 -30.23 6.75
C ILE A 868 39.21 -31.57 6.55
N PRO A 869 38.71 -32.45 5.66
CA PRO A 869 39.33 -33.74 5.39
C PRO A 869 40.52 -33.56 4.44
N THR A 870 41.74 -33.76 4.95
CA THR A 870 42.95 -33.65 4.14
C THR A 870 43.23 -34.93 3.36
N VAL A 871 43.93 -34.83 2.22
CA VAL A 871 44.43 -35.98 1.45
C VAL A 871 45.93 -36.16 1.65
N VAL A 872 46.48 -37.28 1.17
CA VAL A 872 47.93 -37.52 1.11
C VAL A 872 48.36 -37.31 -0.33
N ASP A 873 49.33 -36.44 -0.56
CA ASP A 873 49.79 -36.08 -1.91
C ASP A 873 51.18 -36.68 -2.24
N GLY A 874 51.90 -37.16 -1.23
CA GLY A 874 53.21 -37.79 -1.36
C GLY A 874 54.37 -36.80 -1.59
N ILE A 875 54.15 -35.51 -1.37
CA ILE A 875 55.15 -34.45 -1.46
C ILE A 875 55.66 -34.17 -0.03
N ALA A 876 56.94 -33.82 0.10
CA ALA A 876 57.50 -33.44 1.39
C ALA A 876 57.48 -31.92 1.54
N GLU A 877 56.68 -31.41 2.48
CA GLU A 877 56.36 -30.00 2.62
C GLU A 877 56.55 -29.47 4.06
N ASP A 878 56.60 -28.15 4.19
CA ASP A 878 56.64 -27.51 5.50
C ASP A 878 55.20 -27.48 6.09
N PRO A 879 55.02 -27.64 7.42
CA PRO A 879 53.69 -27.72 8.02
C PRO A 879 52.77 -26.56 7.63
N GLU A 880 51.71 -26.93 6.91
CA GLU A 880 50.71 -26.02 6.39
C GLU A 880 49.75 -25.55 7.48
N VAL A 881 49.30 -24.31 7.34
CA VAL A 881 48.57 -23.62 8.40
C VAL A 881 47.40 -22.85 7.81
N ILE A 882 46.23 -23.08 8.37
CA ILE A 882 45.03 -22.32 8.07
C ILE A 882 44.42 -21.77 9.35
N THR A 883 43.79 -20.60 9.25
CA THR A 883 42.91 -20.09 10.29
C THR A 883 41.46 -20.28 9.88
N VAL A 884 40.65 -20.66 10.86
CA VAL A 884 39.21 -20.84 10.73
C VAL A 884 38.56 -19.87 11.70
N THR A 885 37.81 -18.92 11.18
CA THR A 885 37.13 -17.89 11.96
C THR A 885 35.63 -18.14 11.92
N LEU A 886 35.04 -18.32 13.10
CA LEU A 886 33.59 -18.35 13.28
C LEU A 886 33.08 -16.91 13.42
N TRP A 887 32.14 -16.52 12.56
CA TRP A 887 31.55 -15.20 12.53
C TRP A 887 30.05 -15.25 12.88
N GLY A 888 29.62 -14.32 13.73
CA GLY A 888 28.22 -14.06 14.04
C GLY A 888 27.84 -12.67 13.53
N TRP A 889 26.81 -12.57 12.71
CA TRP A 889 26.29 -11.28 12.24
C TRP A 889 25.28 -10.74 13.25
N ASP A 890 25.67 -9.70 14.00
CA ASP A 890 24.86 -9.09 15.07
C ASP A 890 24.34 -10.13 16.09
N ASP A 891 25.10 -11.21 16.32
CA ASP A 891 24.72 -12.31 17.20
C ASP A 891 25.12 -12.01 18.66
N PRO A 892 24.16 -12.01 19.61
CA PRO A 892 24.46 -11.80 21.02
C PRO A 892 25.34 -12.90 21.65
N LEU A 893 25.41 -14.10 21.07
CA LEU A 893 26.25 -15.22 21.51
C LEU A 893 27.69 -15.13 20.99
N LEU A 894 27.91 -14.39 19.89
CA LEU A 894 29.23 -14.23 19.26
C LEU A 894 29.50 -12.77 18.90
N PRO A 895 29.62 -11.88 19.91
CA PRO A 895 29.81 -10.43 19.67
C PRO A 895 31.18 -10.11 19.05
N VAL A 896 32.15 -11.03 19.15
CA VAL A 896 33.47 -10.94 18.56
C VAL A 896 33.77 -12.28 17.87
N PRO A 897 34.28 -12.27 16.62
CA PRO A 897 34.64 -13.50 15.92
C PRO A 897 35.69 -14.31 16.68
N ILE A 898 35.56 -15.64 16.66
CA ILE A 898 36.54 -16.55 17.28
C ILE A 898 37.37 -17.19 16.17
N THR A 899 38.68 -16.90 16.16
CA THR A 899 39.63 -17.48 15.22
C THR A 899 40.44 -18.59 15.87
N VAL A 900 40.48 -19.75 15.24
CA VAL A 900 41.26 -20.92 15.65
C VAL A 900 42.16 -21.39 14.51
N ARG A 901 43.22 -22.13 14.84
CA ARG A 901 44.25 -22.54 13.88
C ARG A 901 44.25 -24.05 13.67
N GLY A 902 44.27 -24.47 12.40
CA GLY A 902 44.58 -25.82 11.96
C GLY A 902 46.03 -25.93 11.47
N VAL A 903 46.66 -27.09 11.67
CA VAL A 903 47.98 -27.41 11.12
C VAL A 903 47.97 -28.81 10.53
N VAL A 904 48.39 -28.91 9.28
CA VAL A 904 48.61 -30.18 8.60
C VAL A 904 50.12 -30.40 8.50
N ARG A 905 50.54 -31.65 8.62
CA ARG A 905 51.93 -32.08 8.50
C ARG A 905 51.97 -33.30 7.62
N ASP A 906 53.07 -33.49 6.94
CA ASP A 906 53.35 -34.73 6.23
C ASP A 906 53.28 -35.92 7.21
N SER A 907 52.80 -37.05 6.68
CA SER A 907 52.58 -38.29 7.44
C SER A 907 53.85 -39.06 7.79
#